data_AF-A0A4W6EF91-F1
#
_entry.id   AF-A0A4W6EF91-F1
#
_cell.length_a   1.000
_cell.length_b   1.000
_cell.length_c   1.000
_cell.angle_alpha   90.00
_cell.angle_beta   90.00
_cell.angle_gamma   90.00
#
_symmetry.space_group_name_H-M   'P 1'
#
loop_
_entity.id
_entity.type
_entity.pdbx_description
1 polymer ?
#
loop_
_entity_poly.entity_id
_entity_poly.type
_entity_poly.pdbx_seq_one_letter_code
_entity_poly.pdbx_strand_id
1 'polypeptide(L)'
;MFLTTYEPQVYFSYIRSAACPGNWQEPEPPYEHKDVEYTRACEAKNLGPVSGPNRQRDLCTFCTISLDQEEVFRTKVYDKSVSPFYGEDFYFEIPRPFQCLSFYVYAKSVFQRDLPVGKVSIRKDDLCKYSGKEHWLSLQPVDPNSEVQGKVHLEMRLNEVITENGSVGQHLVVRIIECQELPLISGQNCDPYATVSLVGPARSDQKKTKVKKKTSNPHFEETFFFEVTRSSSYSKKSHFQVEEEDIEKLEIKVDLWNNENLAQDVFLGETRVPVKILQKKMNVNICIILSVYFPFSPSHLPLFSLCLLQPISASAAHILGDIYRERYEAVLPMVRLLLHHNRFVPFVSAVAALELDNTQEANTIFRGNSLATRCIDDMMKIVGKNYLAVTLKPVIDEICESNKTCEIDPVKLKEGDNVEVNKENLQGYVQKVFSSITQSSSTCPPLMCDVFRSLRHLACKRFPADPHVQYSAVSSFVFLRFFAVAVLSPHSFQLRSHHPDPEIARTLTLISKTIQTLGSWGSLSKKLSSFKETYMYDFFKSFQEDKCIEKVKKFLDEISSNVSKESSGLEDAVVLKEGEVQKRAQGRKRLGKKNFKKRWLRVTNRELSYHKQKGKEALCTINVKNIKAVEKLDESAFNRKNMFQVVHSEKPLYVQAGNCVEASEWLEVLGQVSRCNEGRLATFHPSNYTGGAWQCCKNQSNNAPGCKPCTTTMLANLQLDIDCDRETERIFSLLSSNDTKLQDMEDACASMAVYQGPQREQEEYSKFTIQEPKETFQTLKQLRNVMEELQRQHNIRNDTTAQYGSLNNPIVGKTS
;
A
#
# COMPACT_ATOMS: atom_id res chain seq x y z
N MET A 1 -30.86 -10.38 -4.58
CA MET A 1 -30.60 -11.51 -5.50
C MET A 1 -29.09 -11.52 -5.72
N PHE A 2 -28.39 -12.41 -5.00
CA PHE A 2 -26.92 -12.49 -4.99
C PHE A 2 -26.44 -13.00 -6.35
N LEU A 3 -25.59 -12.24 -7.05
CA LEU A 3 -24.82 -12.77 -8.18
C LEU A 3 -23.59 -13.45 -7.58
N THR A 4 -23.65 -14.76 -7.41
CA THR A 4 -22.51 -15.63 -7.21
C THR A 4 -21.60 -15.55 -8.44
N THR A 5 -20.51 -14.79 -8.36
CA THR A 5 -19.39 -14.93 -9.30
C THR A 5 -18.68 -16.23 -8.99
N TYR A 6 -18.84 -17.24 -9.86
CA TYR A 6 -18.18 -18.53 -9.70
C TYR A 6 -16.66 -18.38 -9.87
N GLU A 7 -15.89 -18.94 -8.95
CA GLU A 7 -14.41 -18.91 -8.96
C GLU A 7 -13.82 -19.73 -10.12
N PRO A 8 -12.64 -19.35 -10.64
CA PRO A 8 -11.90 -20.15 -11.62
C PRO A 8 -11.50 -21.51 -11.03
N GLN A 9 -11.79 -22.60 -11.73
CA GLN A 9 -11.53 -23.97 -11.26
C GLN A 9 -10.89 -24.81 -12.35
N VAL A 10 -10.07 -25.78 -11.95
CA VAL A 10 -9.56 -26.86 -12.80
C VAL A 10 -10.07 -28.19 -12.27
N TYR A 11 -10.49 -29.03 -13.21
CA TYR A 11 -10.92 -30.40 -13.00
C TYR A 11 -9.92 -31.34 -13.63
N PHE A 12 -9.50 -32.30 -12.83
CA PHE A 12 -8.76 -33.46 -13.29
C PHE A 12 -9.51 -34.71 -12.88
N SER A 13 -9.48 -35.71 -13.76
CA SER A 13 -9.96 -37.04 -13.44
C SER A 13 -8.74 -37.90 -13.15
N TYR A 14 -8.75 -38.62 -12.04
CA TYR A 14 -7.93 -39.82 -11.85
C TYR A 14 -6.40 -39.58 -11.86
N ILE A 15 -5.84 -39.42 -10.66
CA ILE A 15 -4.39 -39.50 -10.42
C ILE A 15 -4.06 -40.95 -10.03
N ARG A 16 -3.12 -41.61 -10.71
CA ARG A 16 -2.60 -42.94 -10.34
C ARG A 16 -1.08 -42.82 -10.23
N SER A 17 -0.58 -42.90 -9.01
CA SER A 17 0.85 -42.78 -8.70
C SER A 17 1.43 -44.16 -8.37
N ALA A 18 2.57 -44.51 -8.96
CA ALA A 18 3.34 -45.71 -8.59
C ALA A 18 3.78 -45.70 -7.10
N ALA A 19 3.75 -44.52 -6.45
CA ALA A 19 4.04 -44.35 -5.03
C ALA A 19 2.95 -44.89 -4.07
N CYS A 20 1.83 -45.43 -4.59
CA CYS A 20 0.71 -45.97 -3.80
C CYS A 20 0.31 -47.37 -4.29
N PRO A 21 0.91 -48.46 -3.78
CA PRO A 21 0.54 -49.82 -4.16
C PRO A 21 -0.77 -50.22 -3.47
N GLY A 22 -1.85 -50.35 -4.25
CA GLY A 22 -3.12 -50.94 -3.82
C GLY A 22 -3.62 -51.93 -4.88
N ASN A 23 -4.28 -53.00 -4.45
CA ASN A 23 -4.84 -54.04 -5.33
C ASN A 23 -6.06 -53.52 -6.10
N TRP A 24 -6.05 -53.54 -7.44
CA TRP A 24 -7.17 -53.06 -8.27
C TRP A 24 -7.48 -53.99 -9.46
N GLN A 25 -8.75 -54.00 -9.88
CA GLN A 25 -9.40 -55.00 -10.76
C GLN A 25 -9.66 -54.56 -12.23
N GLU A 26 -8.90 -53.60 -12.78
CA GLU A 26 -9.03 -53.16 -14.20
C GLU A 26 -7.67 -53.15 -14.93
N PRO A 27 -7.65 -53.27 -16.28
CA PRO A 27 -6.50 -53.82 -17.00
C PRO A 27 -5.25 -52.94 -16.91
N GLU A 28 -4.10 -53.60 -16.78
CA GLU A 28 -2.78 -52.98 -16.66
C GLU A 28 -2.40 -52.16 -17.90
N PRO A 29 -1.67 -51.04 -17.72
CA PRO A 29 -1.11 -50.29 -18.85
C PRO A 29 -0.07 -51.15 -19.61
N PRO A 30 0.08 -50.99 -20.93
CA PRO A 30 0.81 -51.92 -21.80
C PRO A 30 2.36 -51.87 -21.68
N TYR A 31 2.91 -51.27 -20.63
CA TYR A 31 4.35 -51.11 -20.46
C TYR A 31 4.78 -51.55 -19.05
N GLU A 32 5.36 -52.74 -18.98
CA GLU A 32 6.09 -53.24 -17.81
C GLU A 32 7.36 -52.40 -17.60
N HIS A 33 7.62 -52.03 -16.34
CA HIS A 33 8.77 -51.29 -15.80
C HIS A 33 8.78 -49.74 -15.95
N LYS A 34 8.37 -49.03 -14.87
CA LYS A 34 9.06 -47.91 -14.17
C LYS A 34 8.08 -47.08 -13.32
N ASP A 35 8.59 -46.17 -12.48
CA ASP A 35 7.84 -45.16 -11.70
C ASP A 35 7.02 -44.24 -12.62
N VAL A 36 5.86 -44.71 -13.08
CA VAL A 36 4.97 -43.98 -13.98
C VAL A 36 3.84 -43.36 -13.17
N GLU A 37 3.60 -42.06 -13.39
CA GLU A 37 2.46 -41.34 -12.84
C GLU A 37 1.45 -41.07 -13.95
N TYR A 38 0.18 -41.40 -13.70
CA TYR A 38 -0.92 -41.17 -14.61
C TYR A 38 -1.80 -40.07 -14.03
N THR A 39 -2.11 -39.07 -14.83
CA THR A 39 -2.94 -37.92 -14.44
C THR A 39 -3.69 -37.42 -15.67
N ARG A 40 -5.01 -37.25 -15.58
CA ARG A 40 -5.81 -36.67 -16.67
C ARG A 40 -6.32 -35.27 -16.30
N ALA A 41 -5.73 -34.23 -16.90
CA ALA A 41 -6.28 -32.87 -16.83
C ALA A 41 -7.48 -32.78 -17.80
N CYS A 42 -8.68 -32.62 -17.26
CA CYS A 42 -9.91 -32.81 -18.03
C CYS A 42 -10.53 -31.48 -18.48
N GLU A 43 -10.68 -30.52 -17.58
CA GLU A 43 -11.46 -29.31 -17.85
C GLU A 43 -11.01 -28.14 -16.97
N ALA A 44 -11.13 -26.91 -17.45
CA ALA A 44 -11.13 -25.73 -16.59
C ALA A 44 -12.43 -24.94 -16.81
N LYS A 45 -12.90 -24.22 -15.78
CA LYS A 45 -14.14 -23.42 -15.82
C LYS A 45 -13.95 -22.07 -15.14
N ASN A 46 -14.74 -21.08 -15.57
CA ASN A 46 -14.82 -19.75 -14.98
C ASN A 46 -13.50 -18.95 -14.97
N LEU A 47 -12.65 -19.12 -15.99
CA LEU A 47 -11.29 -18.57 -16.04
C LEU A 47 -11.17 -17.03 -16.03
N GLY A 48 -12.29 -16.30 -16.07
CA GLY A 48 -12.32 -14.83 -16.04
C GLY A 48 -11.58 -14.16 -17.21
N PRO A 49 -11.74 -12.86 -17.42
CA PRO A 49 -10.85 -12.10 -18.29
C PRO A 49 -9.52 -11.84 -17.57
N VAL A 50 -8.41 -12.28 -18.16
CA VAL A 50 -7.07 -11.97 -17.61
C VAL A 50 -6.82 -10.45 -17.68
N SER A 51 -6.24 -9.91 -16.62
CA SER A 51 -6.11 -8.47 -16.30
C SER A 51 -5.68 -7.59 -17.47
N GLY A 52 -6.58 -6.71 -17.90
CA GLY A 52 -6.35 -5.67 -18.90
C GLY A 52 -7.66 -5.18 -19.52
N PRO A 53 -7.83 -3.88 -19.85
CA PRO A 53 -9.13 -3.33 -20.24
C PRO A 53 -9.56 -3.68 -21.68
N ASN A 54 -8.92 -4.64 -22.34
CA ASN A 54 -9.24 -5.08 -23.70
C ASN A 54 -8.67 -6.47 -23.98
N ARG A 55 -9.51 -7.51 -23.93
CA ARG A 55 -9.50 -8.72 -24.80
C ARG A 55 -10.38 -9.79 -24.15
N GLN A 56 -11.69 -9.62 -24.27
CA GLN A 56 -12.66 -10.68 -23.96
C GLN A 56 -12.95 -11.58 -25.18
N ARG A 57 -12.15 -11.46 -26.24
CA ARG A 57 -12.26 -12.25 -27.46
C ARG A 57 -10.85 -12.68 -27.81
N ASP A 58 -10.66 -14.00 -27.92
CA ASP A 58 -9.41 -14.71 -28.21
C ASP A 58 -8.59 -15.12 -26.97
N LEU A 59 -9.23 -15.64 -25.92
CA LEU A 59 -8.52 -16.43 -24.89
C LEU A 59 -8.28 -17.84 -25.46
N CYS A 60 -7.09 -18.06 -25.98
CA CYS A 60 -6.59 -19.38 -26.37
C CYS A 60 -5.88 -19.94 -25.14
N THR A 61 -6.42 -20.96 -24.49
CA THR A 61 -5.86 -21.46 -23.22
C THR A 61 -5.24 -22.83 -23.38
N PHE A 62 -4.17 -23.10 -22.65
CA PHE A 62 -3.62 -24.43 -22.50
C PHE A 62 -3.32 -24.69 -21.04
N CYS A 63 -3.46 -25.95 -20.62
CA CYS A 63 -3.01 -26.43 -19.33
C CYS A 63 -1.62 -27.05 -19.46
N THR A 64 -0.75 -26.79 -18.49
CA THR A 64 0.49 -27.54 -18.30
C THR A 64 0.45 -28.30 -16.98
N ILE A 65 1.14 -29.43 -16.97
CA ILE A 65 1.41 -30.21 -15.77
C ILE A 65 2.90 -30.06 -15.51
N SER A 66 3.25 -29.69 -14.28
CA SER A 66 4.62 -29.51 -13.85
C SER A 66 4.91 -30.32 -12.60
N LEU A 67 6.09 -30.91 -12.52
CA LEU A 67 6.65 -31.40 -11.27
C LEU A 67 7.52 -30.30 -10.70
N ASP A 68 7.13 -29.77 -9.55
CA ASP A 68 7.67 -28.55 -8.95
C ASP A 68 7.55 -27.36 -9.94
N GLN A 69 8.65 -26.96 -10.57
CA GLN A 69 8.72 -25.90 -11.59
C GLN A 69 9.07 -26.43 -13.00
N GLU A 70 9.25 -27.74 -13.18
CA GLU A 70 9.54 -28.34 -14.48
C GLU A 70 8.25 -28.76 -15.16
N GLU A 71 7.96 -28.15 -16.31
CA GLU A 71 6.85 -28.55 -17.17
C GLU A 71 7.10 -29.94 -17.75
N VAL A 72 6.36 -30.93 -17.27
CA VAL A 72 6.42 -32.31 -17.78
C VAL A 72 5.40 -32.55 -18.89
N PHE A 73 4.36 -31.71 -18.97
CA PHE A 73 3.35 -31.80 -20.01
C PHE A 73 2.72 -30.48 -20.37
N ARG A 74 2.27 -30.41 -21.62
CA ARG A 74 1.49 -29.31 -22.16
C ARG A 74 0.37 -29.86 -23.05
N THR A 75 -0.86 -29.51 -22.70
CA THR A 75 -2.04 -29.78 -23.54
C THR A 75 -2.01 -28.96 -24.82
N LYS A 76 -2.85 -29.33 -25.81
CA LYS A 76 -3.08 -28.47 -26.96
C LYS A 76 -3.70 -27.14 -26.54
N VAL A 77 -3.57 -26.16 -27.41
CA VAL A 77 -4.16 -24.84 -27.18
C VAL A 77 -5.61 -24.90 -27.64
N TYR A 78 -6.52 -24.60 -26.71
CA TYR A 78 -7.95 -24.60 -26.97
C TYR A 78 -8.43 -23.16 -27.14
N ASP A 79 -9.09 -22.91 -28.26
CA ASP A 79 -9.53 -21.58 -28.65
C ASP A 79 -10.94 -21.28 -28.09
N LYS A 80 -11.13 -20.04 -27.63
CA LYS A 80 -12.45 -19.38 -27.49
C LYS A 80 -13.39 -19.97 -26.44
N SER A 81 -12.88 -20.38 -25.26
CA SER A 81 -13.73 -20.71 -24.13
C SER A 81 -13.16 -20.20 -22.79
N VAL A 82 -14.03 -19.63 -21.95
CA VAL A 82 -13.75 -19.37 -20.52
C VAL A 82 -13.90 -20.63 -19.65
N SER A 83 -14.33 -21.72 -20.29
CA SER A 83 -14.46 -23.06 -19.74
C SER A 83 -13.91 -24.11 -20.72
N PRO A 84 -12.59 -24.15 -20.94
CA PRO A 84 -11.98 -25.09 -21.89
C PRO A 84 -12.02 -26.53 -21.38
N PHE A 85 -12.47 -27.46 -22.21
CA PHE A 85 -12.34 -28.90 -21.97
C PHE A 85 -11.09 -29.39 -22.71
N TYR A 86 -10.08 -29.84 -21.96
CA TYR A 86 -8.80 -30.29 -22.50
C TYR A 86 -8.88 -31.78 -22.90
N GLY A 87 -9.49 -32.62 -22.05
CA GLY A 87 -9.81 -34.02 -22.38
C GLY A 87 -8.64 -34.89 -22.85
N GLU A 88 -7.40 -34.58 -22.44
CA GLU A 88 -6.18 -35.29 -22.87
C GLU A 88 -5.65 -36.20 -21.75
N ASP A 89 -5.40 -37.47 -22.08
CA ASP A 89 -4.82 -38.49 -21.20
C ASP A 89 -3.29 -38.37 -21.23
N PHE A 90 -2.66 -38.30 -20.06
CA PHE A 90 -1.21 -38.15 -19.98
C PHE A 90 -0.53 -39.24 -19.15
N TYR A 91 0.56 -39.75 -19.70
CA TYR A 91 1.44 -40.74 -19.11
C TYR A 91 2.86 -40.19 -19.13
N PHE A 92 3.52 -40.16 -17.96
CA PHE A 92 4.93 -39.79 -17.88
C PHE A 92 5.68 -40.67 -16.89
N GLU A 93 6.92 -41.01 -17.26
CA GLU A 93 7.90 -41.49 -16.29
C GLU A 93 8.25 -40.31 -15.38
N ILE A 94 8.26 -40.54 -14.05
CA ILE A 94 8.73 -39.54 -13.09
C ILE A 94 10.25 -39.39 -13.31
N PRO A 95 10.73 -38.26 -13.84
CA PRO A 95 12.13 -38.14 -14.25
C PRO A 95 13.09 -38.04 -13.05
N ARG A 96 12.58 -37.64 -11.87
CA ARG A 96 13.32 -37.45 -10.61
C ARG A 96 12.37 -37.33 -9.40
N PRO A 97 12.87 -37.43 -8.15
CA PRO A 97 12.09 -37.11 -6.97
C PRO A 97 11.56 -35.66 -7.04
N PHE A 98 10.27 -35.46 -6.77
CA PHE A 98 9.59 -34.16 -6.81
C PHE A 98 8.81 -33.93 -5.51
N GLN A 99 8.48 -32.67 -5.20
CA GLN A 99 7.74 -32.29 -3.98
C GLN A 99 6.27 -31.99 -4.25
N CYS A 100 5.96 -31.36 -5.38
CA CYS A 100 4.61 -30.96 -5.76
C CYS A 100 4.31 -31.31 -7.22
N LEU A 101 3.12 -31.86 -7.47
CA LEU A 101 2.51 -31.93 -8.79
C LEU A 101 1.64 -30.68 -8.99
N SER A 102 1.96 -29.85 -9.97
CA SER A 102 1.27 -28.60 -10.24
C SER A 102 0.58 -28.60 -11.59
N PHE A 103 -0.61 -28.02 -11.64
CA PHE A 103 -1.38 -27.78 -12.86
C PHE A 103 -1.45 -26.27 -13.07
N TYR A 104 -0.94 -25.78 -14.19
CA TYR A 104 -1.05 -24.39 -14.57
C TYR A 104 -2.04 -24.26 -15.72
N VAL A 105 -2.81 -23.18 -15.72
CA VAL A 105 -3.61 -22.77 -16.87
C VAL A 105 -3.02 -21.47 -17.40
N TYR A 106 -2.66 -21.46 -18.68
CA TYR A 106 -2.10 -20.30 -19.36
C TYR A 106 -3.07 -19.75 -20.40
N ALA A 107 -3.06 -18.43 -20.56
CA ALA A 107 -3.61 -17.75 -21.71
C ALA A 107 -2.48 -17.51 -22.71
N LYS A 108 -2.58 -18.15 -23.88
CA LYS A 108 -1.59 -18.07 -24.95
C LYS A 108 -1.56 -16.67 -25.54
N SER A 109 -0.36 -16.10 -25.62
CA SER A 109 -0.14 -14.79 -26.23
C SER A 109 0.60 -14.93 -27.56
N VAL A 110 0.11 -14.23 -28.60
CA VAL A 110 0.70 -14.29 -29.96
C VAL A 110 1.97 -13.43 -30.08
N PHE A 111 2.14 -12.44 -29.19
CA PHE A 111 3.21 -11.42 -29.30
C PHE A 111 3.99 -11.18 -27.99
N GLN A 112 3.68 -11.91 -26.92
CA GLN A 112 4.33 -11.82 -25.60
C GLN A 112 4.49 -13.23 -25.00
N ARG A 113 5.18 -13.38 -23.86
CA ARG A 113 5.19 -14.64 -23.10
C ARG A 113 3.76 -15.01 -22.67
N ASP A 114 3.49 -16.31 -22.59
CA ASP A 114 2.19 -16.83 -22.18
C ASP A 114 1.88 -16.41 -20.73
N LEU A 115 0.64 -15.99 -20.49
CA LEU A 115 0.24 -15.36 -19.23
C LEU A 115 -0.45 -16.40 -18.34
N PRO A 116 0.07 -16.72 -17.14
CA PRO A 116 -0.60 -17.66 -16.25
C PRO A 116 -1.94 -17.08 -15.78
N VAL A 117 -3.01 -17.85 -15.97
CA VAL A 117 -4.37 -17.56 -15.53
C VAL A 117 -4.56 -18.00 -14.08
N GLY A 118 -3.95 -19.12 -13.70
CA GLY A 118 -4.00 -19.67 -12.35
C GLY A 118 -3.30 -21.03 -12.24
N LYS A 119 -3.02 -21.48 -11.02
CA LYS A 119 -2.41 -22.79 -10.73
C LYS A 119 -3.08 -23.55 -9.60
N VAL A 120 -2.85 -24.85 -9.57
CA VAL A 120 -3.15 -25.74 -8.44
C VAL A 120 -1.92 -26.61 -8.18
N SER A 121 -1.47 -26.71 -6.94
CA SER A 121 -0.32 -27.57 -6.57
C SER A 121 -0.74 -28.57 -5.51
N ILE A 122 -0.42 -29.85 -5.73
CA ILE A 122 -0.68 -30.98 -4.84
C ILE A 122 0.66 -31.53 -4.39
N ARG A 123 0.90 -31.64 -3.07
CA ARG A 123 2.14 -32.22 -2.54
C ARG A 123 2.20 -33.71 -2.83
N LYS A 124 3.40 -34.24 -3.03
CA LYS A 124 3.64 -35.67 -3.26
C LYS A 124 2.97 -36.55 -2.20
N ASP A 125 3.11 -36.18 -0.93
CA ASP A 125 2.53 -36.92 0.20
C ASP A 125 0.99 -36.92 0.19
N ASP A 126 0.38 -35.90 -0.40
CA ASP A 126 -1.07 -35.75 -0.50
C ASP A 126 -1.66 -36.41 -1.75
N LEU A 127 -0.85 -36.83 -2.72
CA LEU A 127 -1.33 -37.45 -3.97
C LEU A 127 -2.19 -38.68 -3.71
N CYS A 128 -1.89 -39.43 -2.64
CA CYS A 128 -2.67 -40.59 -2.20
C CYS A 128 -4.15 -40.25 -1.91
N LYS A 129 -4.44 -39.03 -1.43
CA LYS A 129 -5.81 -38.57 -1.10
C LYS A 129 -6.67 -38.39 -2.34
N TYR A 130 -6.02 -38.05 -3.47
CA TYR A 130 -6.67 -37.79 -4.75
C TYR A 130 -6.59 -38.99 -5.70
N SER A 131 -5.95 -40.08 -5.27
CA SER A 131 -5.75 -41.29 -6.07
C SER A 131 -7.07 -41.98 -6.43
N GLY A 132 -7.24 -42.31 -7.72
CA GLY A 132 -8.41 -43.04 -8.22
C GLY A 132 -9.77 -42.31 -8.10
N LYS A 133 -9.76 -40.99 -7.87
CA LYS A 133 -10.97 -40.17 -7.68
C LYS A 133 -10.94 -38.89 -8.52
N GLU A 134 -12.12 -38.40 -8.89
CA GLU A 134 -12.29 -37.16 -9.65
C GLU A 134 -12.48 -35.95 -8.73
N HIS A 135 -11.78 -34.84 -9.00
CA HIS A 135 -11.80 -33.66 -8.12
C HIS A 135 -11.79 -32.34 -8.90
N TRP A 136 -12.58 -31.38 -8.39
CA TRP A 136 -12.52 -29.97 -8.78
C TRP A 136 -11.65 -29.21 -7.77
N LEU A 137 -10.61 -28.52 -8.25
CA LEU A 137 -9.74 -27.68 -7.42
C LEU A 137 -9.77 -26.23 -7.93
N SER A 138 -9.96 -25.28 -7.02
CA SER A 138 -9.96 -23.85 -7.34
C SER A 138 -8.56 -23.37 -7.73
N LEU A 139 -8.46 -22.68 -8.87
CA LEU A 139 -7.22 -22.10 -9.36
C LEU A 139 -6.79 -20.94 -8.48
N GLN A 140 -5.53 -20.97 -8.06
CA GLN A 140 -4.88 -19.91 -7.30
C GLN A 140 -4.16 -18.93 -8.24
N PRO A 141 -4.11 -17.62 -7.95
CA PRO A 141 -3.29 -16.67 -8.69
C PRO A 141 -1.81 -17.11 -8.74
N VAL A 142 -1.14 -16.88 -9.86
CA VAL A 142 0.29 -17.21 -10.03
C VAL A 142 1.12 -15.96 -9.82
N ASP A 143 1.82 -15.90 -8.68
CA ASP A 143 2.77 -14.83 -8.34
C ASP A 143 4.21 -15.37 -8.34
N PRO A 144 5.20 -14.67 -8.92
CA PRO A 144 6.61 -15.09 -8.89
C PRO A 144 7.17 -15.36 -7.49
N ASN A 145 6.64 -14.72 -6.43
CA ASN A 145 7.08 -14.94 -5.05
C ASN A 145 6.29 -16.05 -4.34
N SER A 146 5.20 -16.56 -4.93
CA SER A 146 4.39 -17.68 -4.42
C SER A 146 4.98 -19.07 -4.69
N GLU A 147 6.11 -19.15 -5.40
CA GLU A 147 6.79 -20.40 -5.81
C GLU A 147 8.07 -20.69 -5.03
N VAL A 148 8.34 -19.86 -4.03
CA VAL A 148 9.51 -19.93 -3.15
C VAL A 148 9.45 -21.20 -2.30
N GLN A 149 10.45 -22.08 -2.47
CA GLN A 149 10.63 -23.32 -1.71
C GLN A 149 12.09 -23.40 -1.22
N GLY A 150 12.33 -24.10 -0.12
CA GLY A 150 13.67 -24.35 0.42
C GLY A 150 13.86 -23.84 1.85
N LYS A 151 15.06 -24.11 2.38
CA LYS A 151 15.44 -23.79 3.76
C LYS A 151 16.72 -22.98 3.75
N VAL A 152 16.85 -22.03 4.66
CA VAL A 152 18.11 -21.34 4.94
C VAL A 152 18.58 -21.65 6.35
N HIS A 153 19.85 -22.02 6.47
CA HIS A 153 20.53 -22.24 7.72
C HIS A 153 21.45 -21.07 8.01
N LEU A 154 21.18 -20.35 9.10
CA LEU A 154 21.95 -19.20 9.51
C LEU A 154 22.25 -19.21 11.02
N GLU A 155 23.35 -18.58 11.38
CA GLU A 155 23.75 -18.34 12.77
C GLU A 155 23.80 -16.84 13.04
N MET A 156 23.26 -16.43 14.18
CA MET A 156 23.24 -15.03 14.60
C MET A 156 23.88 -14.89 15.98
N ARG A 157 24.78 -13.91 16.12
CA ARG A 157 25.46 -13.59 17.39
C ARG A 157 25.52 -12.10 17.60
N LEU A 158 25.31 -11.66 18.83
CA LEU A 158 25.50 -10.27 19.22
C LEU A 158 26.82 -10.14 19.98
N ASN A 159 27.74 -9.35 19.46
CA ASN A 159 29.03 -9.10 20.08
C ASN A 159 29.06 -7.68 20.65
N GLU A 160 29.63 -7.54 21.84
CA GLU A 160 30.00 -6.24 22.39
C GLU A 160 31.40 -5.86 21.87
N VAL A 161 31.53 -4.64 21.37
CA VAL A 161 32.78 -4.10 20.82
C VAL A 161 33.06 -2.76 21.48
N ILE A 162 34.28 -2.59 21.97
CA ILE A 162 34.73 -1.30 22.49
C ILE A 162 35.13 -0.45 21.30
N THR A 163 34.36 0.61 21.05
CA THR A 163 34.63 1.60 19.99
C THR A 163 35.86 2.44 20.32
N GLU A 164 36.47 3.07 19.32
CA GLU A 164 37.71 3.88 19.46
C GLU A 164 37.59 4.99 20.52
N ASN A 165 36.36 5.40 20.83
CA ASN A 165 36.03 6.44 21.79
C ASN A 165 35.84 5.91 23.23
N GLY A 166 36.10 4.62 23.48
CA GLY A 166 35.91 3.94 24.77
C GLY A 166 34.46 3.58 25.09
N SER A 167 33.51 3.78 24.18
CA SER A 167 32.11 3.38 24.37
C SER A 167 31.85 1.94 23.92
N VAL A 168 30.97 1.22 24.63
CA VAL A 168 30.57 -0.15 24.26
C VAL A 168 29.49 -0.07 23.18
N GLY A 169 29.83 -0.48 21.96
CA GLY A 169 28.91 -0.68 20.85
C GLY A 169 28.53 -2.16 20.70
N GLN A 170 27.44 -2.44 19.99
CA GLN A 170 27.01 -3.81 19.69
C GLN A 170 27.11 -4.08 18.19
N HIS A 171 27.75 -5.18 17.82
CA HIS A 171 27.82 -5.68 16.45
C HIS A 171 27.05 -6.99 16.32
N LEU A 172 26.10 -7.01 15.39
CA LEU A 172 25.38 -8.21 14.99
C LEU A 172 26.20 -8.96 13.94
N VAL A 173 26.54 -10.19 14.26
CA VAL A 173 27.20 -11.15 13.38
C VAL A 173 26.15 -12.09 12.83
N VAL A 174 26.06 -12.20 11.51
CA VAL A 174 25.14 -13.10 10.80
C VAL A 174 25.96 -13.98 9.88
N ARG A 175 25.95 -15.29 10.11
CA ARG A 175 26.62 -16.27 9.26
C ARG A 175 25.58 -17.04 8.47
N ILE A 176 25.65 -17.00 7.14
CA ILE A 176 24.84 -17.84 6.26
C ILE A 176 25.65 -19.11 6.00
N ILE A 177 25.15 -20.23 6.52
CA ILE A 177 25.85 -21.52 6.47
C ILE A 177 25.53 -22.18 5.13
N GLU A 178 24.26 -22.51 4.92
CA GLU A 178 23.80 -23.20 3.72
C GLU A 178 22.33 -22.89 3.42
N CYS A 179 21.91 -23.23 2.20
CA CYS A 179 20.51 -23.41 1.88
C CYS A 179 20.28 -24.82 1.35
N GLN A 180 19.09 -25.34 1.57
CA GLN A 180 18.68 -26.66 1.12
C GLN A 180 17.40 -26.55 0.30
N GLU A 181 17.24 -27.44 -0.68
CA GLU A 181 16.01 -27.63 -1.44
C GLU A 181 15.51 -26.35 -2.15
N LEU A 182 16.43 -25.51 -2.67
CA LEU A 182 16.07 -24.32 -3.44
C LEU A 182 15.41 -24.69 -4.78
N PRO A 183 14.52 -23.84 -5.32
CA PRO A 183 13.82 -24.12 -6.56
C PRO A 183 14.79 -24.24 -7.74
N LEU A 184 14.45 -25.16 -8.65
CA LEU A 184 15.17 -25.37 -9.90
C LEU A 184 14.67 -24.38 -10.95
N ILE A 185 15.58 -23.73 -11.67
CA ILE A 185 15.23 -22.79 -12.73
C ILE A 185 15.27 -23.54 -14.07
N SER A 186 14.12 -23.64 -14.74
CA SER A 186 13.98 -24.36 -16.02
C SER A 186 14.45 -25.83 -15.96
N GLY A 187 14.20 -26.51 -14.84
CA GLY A 187 14.58 -27.92 -14.64
C GLY A 187 16.07 -28.17 -14.38
N GLN A 188 16.90 -27.12 -14.31
CA GLN A 188 18.33 -27.21 -14.01
C GLN A 188 18.64 -26.62 -12.62
N ASN A 189 19.78 -27.04 -12.05
CA ASN A 189 20.26 -26.48 -10.81
C ASN A 189 20.57 -24.97 -10.99
N CYS A 190 20.16 -24.16 -10.02
CA CYS A 190 20.37 -22.72 -10.02
C CYS A 190 21.81 -22.31 -9.71
N ASP A 191 22.12 -21.04 -9.97
CA ASP A 191 23.32 -20.35 -9.55
C ASP A 191 22.98 -19.41 -8.36
N PRO A 192 22.71 -19.94 -7.15
CA PRO A 192 22.15 -19.14 -6.06
C PRO A 192 23.17 -18.22 -5.36
N TYR A 193 22.69 -17.07 -4.91
CA TYR A 193 23.33 -16.20 -3.92
C TYR A 193 22.29 -15.65 -2.92
N ALA A 194 22.76 -15.25 -1.74
CA ALA A 194 21.95 -14.66 -0.69
C ALA A 194 22.30 -13.18 -0.50
N THR A 195 21.31 -12.33 -0.27
CA THR A 195 21.50 -10.97 0.25
C THR A 195 20.99 -10.89 1.67
N VAL A 196 21.87 -10.53 2.61
CA VAL A 196 21.58 -10.38 4.03
C VAL A 196 21.48 -8.89 4.33
N SER A 197 20.34 -8.45 4.85
CA SER A 197 20.08 -7.05 5.16
C SER A 197 19.66 -6.86 6.60
N LEU A 198 20.24 -5.89 7.32
CA LEU A 198 19.70 -5.41 8.58
C LEU A 198 18.70 -4.29 8.29
N VAL A 199 17.43 -4.55 8.63
CA VAL A 199 16.29 -3.69 8.30
C VAL A 199 15.69 -3.13 9.59
N GLY A 200 15.47 -1.82 9.61
CA GLY A 200 14.80 -1.08 10.69
C GLY A 200 13.94 0.05 10.13
N PRO A 201 13.23 0.81 10.98
CA PRO A 201 12.32 1.88 10.55
C PRO A 201 12.97 2.97 9.70
N ALA A 202 14.26 3.27 9.92
CA ALA A 202 15.02 4.26 9.17
C ALA A 202 16.30 3.69 8.54
N ARG A 203 16.44 2.36 8.46
CA ARG A 203 17.69 1.68 8.11
C ARG A 203 17.50 0.50 7.16
N SER A 204 18.40 0.38 6.18
CA SER A 204 18.52 -0.80 5.33
C SER A 204 19.98 -0.97 4.90
N ASP A 205 20.73 -1.80 5.64
CA ASP A 205 22.11 -2.13 5.29
C ASP A 205 22.15 -3.53 4.69
N GLN A 206 22.57 -3.65 3.43
CA GLN A 206 22.56 -4.92 2.70
C GLN A 206 23.99 -5.40 2.36
N LYS A 207 24.21 -6.70 2.50
CA LYS A 207 25.42 -7.43 2.08
C LYS A 207 25.02 -8.66 1.28
N LYS A 208 25.92 -9.22 0.47
CA LYS A 208 25.63 -10.38 -0.39
C LYS A 208 26.71 -11.46 -0.31
N THR A 209 26.30 -12.71 -0.44
CA THR A 209 27.20 -13.87 -0.56
C THR A 209 27.78 -13.98 -1.97
N LYS A 210 28.77 -14.87 -2.14
CA LYS A 210 29.23 -15.30 -3.46
C LYS A 210 28.21 -16.23 -4.10
N VAL A 211 28.05 -16.08 -5.41
CA VAL A 211 27.24 -16.99 -6.24
C VAL A 211 27.86 -18.39 -6.20
N LYS A 212 27.04 -19.38 -5.82
CA LYS A 212 27.37 -20.81 -5.97
C LYS A 212 26.76 -21.28 -7.27
N LYS A 213 27.48 -22.09 -8.06
CA LYS A 213 27.02 -22.48 -9.40
C LYS A 213 26.40 -23.86 -9.40
N LYS A 214 25.35 -24.05 -10.19
CA LYS A 214 24.70 -25.33 -10.49
C LYS A 214 24.37 -26.15 -9.25
N THR A 215 23.77 -25.53 -8.23
CA THR A 215 23.32 -26.23 -7.02
C THR A 215 22.02 -25.65 -6.46
N SER A 216 21.08 -26.52 -6.09
CA SER A 216 19.90 -26.18 -5.28
C SER A 216 20.16 -26.29 -3.77
N ASN A 217 21.37 -26.71 -3.37
CA ASN A 217 21.78 -26.86 -1.97
C ASN A 217 23.11 -26.12 -1.72
N PRO A 218 23.14 -24.78 -1.88
CA PRO A 218 24.38 -24.02 -1.78
C PRO A 218 24.92 -23.99 -0.35
N HIS A 219 26.20 -24.31 -0.19
CA HIS A 219 26.92 -24.08 1.06
C HIS A 219 27.73 -22.78 0.92
N PHE A 220 27.33 -21.75 1.64
CA PHE A 220 27.95 -20.42 1.60
C PHE A 220 29.11 -20.32 2.59
N GLU A 221 28.84 -20.61 3.86
CA GLU A 221 29.75 -20.40 5.01
C GLU A 221 30.36 -18.99 5.03
N GLU A 222 29.50 -17.98 4.86
CA GLU A 222 29.90 -16.57 4.81
C GLU A 222 29.33 -15.78 6.00
N THR A 223 30.18 -14.97 6.62
CA THR A 223 29.85 -14.19 7.82
C THR A 223 29.79 -12.69 7.51
N PHE A 224 28.71 -12.07 7.94
CA PHE A 224 28.42 -10.65 7.78
C PHE A 224 28.36 -9.96 9.13
N PHE A 225 28.80 -8.70 9.16
CA PHE A 225 28.82 -7.86 10.35
C PHE A 225 27.97 -6.63 10.14
N PHE A 226 27.09 -6.32 11.08
CA PHE A 226 26.22 -5.14 11.08
C PHE A 226 26.36 -4.41 12.41
N GLU A 227 26.57 -3.10 12.39
CA GLU A 227 26.57 -2.29 13.62
C GLU A 227 25.13 -2.19 14.16
N VAL A 228 24.88 -2.32 15.45
CA VAL A 228 23.50 -2.26 16.02
C VAL A 228 23.26 -0.93 16.72
N THR A 229 24.23 -0.46 17.51
CA THR A 229 24.21 0.84 18.18
C THR A 229 25.24 1.79 17.56
N ARG A 230 24.82 3.02 17.22
CA ARG A 230 25.77 4.10 16.87
C ARG A 230 26.33 4.70 18.15
N SER A 231 27.65 4.84 18.27
CA SER A 231 28.32 5.41 19.45
C SER A 231 27.75 6.77 19.83
N SER A 232 27.20 6.89 21.04
CA SER A 232 26.74 8.17 21.59
C SER A 232 27.93 9.08 21.87
N SER A 233 28.18 10.04 20.98
CA SER A 233 29.14 11.13 21.21
C SER A 233 28.39 12.45 21.46
N TYR A 234 27.42 12.43 22.39
CA TYR A 234 26.74 13.64 22.88
C TYR A 234 26.73 13.69 24.41
N SER A 235 27.15 14.83 24.96
CA SER A 235 27.21 15.10 26.40
C SER A 235 25.81 15.21 27.02
N LYS A 236 25.71 14.79 28.29
CA LYS A 236 24.50 14.68 29.15
C LYS A 236 23.68 15.97 29.39
N LYS A 237 23.69 16.98 28.51
CA LYS A 237 22.98 18.26 28.71
C LYS A 237 21.99 18.67 27.62
N SER A 238 21.76 17.89 26.56
CA SER A 238 20.65 18.14 25.63
C SER A 238 19.39 17.39 26.07
N HIS A 239 18.30 18.12 26.33
CA HIS A 239 16.98 17.60 26.71
C HIS A 239 16.24 16.82 25.60
N PHE A 240 16.92 16.39 24.53
CA PHE A 240 16.37 15.57 23.46
C PHE A 240 17.01 14.17 23.53
N GLN A 241 16.21 13.17 23.88
CA GLN A 241 16.58 11.77 23.70
C GLN A 241 16.70 11.52 22.20
N VAL A 242 17.90 11.23 21.71
CA VAL A 242 18.06 10.50 20.46
C VAL A 242 17.51 9.11 20.76
N GLU A 243 16.39 8.73 20.15
CA GLU A 243 15.92 7.34 20.23
C GLU A 243 17.03 6.47 19.60
N GLU A 244 17.78 5.75 20.42
CA GLU A 244 18.49 4.56 19.95
C GLU A 244 17.43 3.69 19.25
N GLU A 245 17.67 3.28 18.00
CA GLU A 245 16.75 2.37 17.32
C GLU A 245 16.65 1.11 18.18
N ASP A 246 15.49 0.94 18.82
CA ASP A 246 15.24 -0.16 19.72
C ASP A 246 15.52 -1.48 18.98
N ILE A 247 16.34 -2.35 19.59
CA ILE A 247 16.66 -3.68 19.06
C ILE A 247 15.38 -4.48 18.79
N GLU A 248 14.28 -4.16 19.48
CA GLU A 248 12.95 -4.71 19.21
C GLU A 248 12.43 -4.47 17.78
N LYS A 249 12.89 -3.39 17.13
CA LYS A 249 12.44 -2.93 15.79
C LYS A 249 13.36 -3.38 14.66
N LEU A 250 14.45 -4.09 14.96
CA LEU A 250 15.43 -4.53 13.98
C LEU A 250 15.18 -5.99 13.53
N GLU A 251 15.29 -6.23 12.23
CA GLU A 251 15.15 -7.55 11.60
C GLU A 251 16.32 -7.83 10.67
N ILE A 252 16.82 -9.07 10.66
CA ILE A 252 17.66 -9.59 9.59
C ILE A 252 16.76 -10.14 8.49
N LYS A 253 16.85 -9.55 7.31
CA LYS A 253 16.22 -10.01 6.08
C LYS A 253 17.22 -10.79 5.26
N VAL A 254 16.91 -12.02 4.87
CA VAL A 254 17.72 -12.81 3.94
C VAL A 254 16.90 -13.08 2.69
N ASP A 255 17.35 -12.56 1.56
CA ASP A 255 16.76 -12.84 0.25
C ASP A 255 17.68 -13.78 -0.53
N LEU A 256 17.13 -14.74 -1.25
CA LEU A 256 17.82 -15.67 -2.12
C LEU A 256 17.47 -15.40 -3.57
N TRP A 257 18.47 -15.51 -4.42
CA TRP A 257 18.41 -15.13 -5.82
C TRP A 257 19.20 -16.13 -6.66
N ASN A 258 18.74 -16.39 -7.88
CA ASN A 258 19.48 -17.09 -8.92
C ASN A 258 20.09 -16.06 -9.86
N ASN A 259 21.42 -16.11 -9.99
CA ASN A 259 22.18 -15.19 -10.82
C ASN A 259 22.06 -15.57 -12.31
N GLU A 260 21.36 -14.74 -13.08
CA GLU A 260 21.19 -14.91 -14.53
C GLU A 260 22.15 -13.98 -15.27
N ASN A 261 23.33 -14.49 -15.66
CA ASN A 261 24.46 -13.69 -16.17
C ASN A 261 24.12 -12.64 -17.26
N LEU A 262 23.04 -12.83 -18.04
CA LEU A 262 22.63 -11.96 -19.16
C LEU A 262 21.18 -11.45 -19.03
N ALA A 263 20.47 -11.76 -17.94
CA ALA A 263 19.08 -11.36 -17.69
C ALA A 263 18.93 -10.81 -16.26
N GLN A 264 17.71 -10.47 -15.86
CA GLN A 264 17.45 -10.05 -14.48
C GLN A 264 17.48 -11.26 -13.55
N ASP A 265 18.17 -11.14 -12.41
CA ASP A 265 18.27 -12.19 -11.39
C ASP A 265 16.88 -12.64 -10.92
N VAL A 266 16.72 -13.95 -10.79
CA VAL A 266 15.44 -14.57 -10.45
C VAL A 266 15.37 -14.75 -8.95
N PHE A 267 14.33 -14.19 -8.31
CA PHE A 267 14.11 -14.34 -6.89
C PHE A 267 13.75 -15.79 -6.53
N LEU A 268 14.43 -16.36 -5.53
CA LEU A 268 14.25 -17.74 -5.07
C LEU A 268 13.57 -17.83 -3.70
N GLY A 269 13.61 -16.76 -2.88
CA GLY A 269 12.92 -16.72 -1.60
C GLY A 269 13.39 -15.66 -0.61
N GLU A 270 12.60 -15.38 0.42
CA GLU A 270 12.94 -14.45 1.50
C GLU A 270 12.64 -15.08 2.86
N THR A 271 13.44 -14.71 3.87
CA THR A 271 13.10 -14.91 5.27
C THR A 271 13.51 -13.71 6.11
N ARG A 272 12.86 -13.55 7.28
CA ARG A 272 13.15 -12.49 8.24
C ARG A 272 13.30 -13.04 9.64
N VAL A 273 14.31 -12.55 10.35
CA VAL A 273 14.59 -12.93 11.74
C VAL A 273 14.65 -11.67 12.61
N PRO A 274 13.71 -11.52 13.56
CA PRO A 274 13.77 -10.43 14.54
C PRO A 274 15.04 -10.51 15.38
N VAL A 275 15.79 -9.42 15.48
CA VAL A 275 17.06 -9.37 16.23
C VAL A 275 16.83 -9.54 17.74
N LYS A 276 15.64 -9.20 18.25
CA LYS A 276 15.23 -9.41 19.65
C LYS A 276 15.38 -10.84 20.17
N ILE A 277 15.44 -11.85 19.28
CA ILE A 277 15.71 -13.25 19.68
C ILE A 277 17.07 -13.38 20.42
N LEU A 278 18.03 -12.51 20.11
CA LEU A 278 19.36 -12.50 20.70
C LEU A 278 19.42 -11.88 22.09
N GLN A 279 18.39 -11.13 22.52
CA GLN A 279 18.31 -10.59 23.89
C GLN A 279 18.18 -11.71 24.94
N LYS A 280 17.61 -12.87 24.57
CA LYS A 280 17.46 -14.04 25.46
C LYS A 280 18.61 -15.04 25.35
N LYS A 281 19.36 -15.02 24.24
CA LYS A 281 20.49 -15.93 23.96
C LYS A 281 21.54 -15.21 23.09
N MET A 282 22.77 -15.08 23.60
CA MET A 282 23.90 -14.43 22.90
C MET A 282 24.25 -15.06 21.52
N ASN A 283 23.87 -16.31 21.29
CA ASN A 283 24.04 -17.02 20.02
C ASN A 283 22.79 -17.86 19.71
N VAL A 284 22.30 -17.79 18.48
CA VAL A 284 21.19 -18.60 18.00
C VAL A 284 21.52 -19.17 16.62
N ASN A 285 21.33 -20.48 16.49
CA ASN A 285 21.42 -21.19 15.22
C ASN A 285 19.98 -21.47 14.74
N ILE A 286 19.65 -21.05 13.52
CA ILE A 286 18.28 -21.01 13.01
C ILE A 286 18.24 -21.65 11.62
N CYS A 287 17.36 -22.64 11.47
CA CYS A 287 16.95 -23.17 10.17
C CYS A 287 15.54 -22.68 9.88
N ILE A 288 15.36 -21.91 8.81
CA ILE A 288 14.07 -21.29 8.47
C ILE A 288 13.61 -21.80 7.12
N ILE A 289 12.36 -22.24 7.08
CA ILE A 289 11.66 -22.52 5.82
C ILE A 289 11.41 -21.16 5.15
N LEU A 290 11.83 -21.01 3.90
CA LEU A 290 11.59 -19.79 3.14
C LEU A 290 10.07 -19.55 3.08
N SER A 291 9.66 -18.34 3.45
CA SER A 291 8.27 -18.04 3.70
C SER A 291 7.47 -18.11 2.40
N VAL A 292 6.46 -18.97 2.37
CA VAL A 292 5.38 -18.90 1.39
C VAL A 292 4.45 -17.80 1.87
N TYR A 293 4.41 -16.65 1.18
CA TYR A 293 3.36 -15.66 1.40
C TYR A 293 2.01 -16.35 1.19
N PHE A 294 1.11 -16.23 2.18
CA PHE A 294 -0.25 -16.77 2.05
C PHE A 294 -0.91 -16.11 0.83
N PRO A 295 -1.32 -16.85 -0.21
CA PRO A 295 -2.08 -16.24 -1.29
C PRO A 295 -3.41 -15.74 -0.73
N PHE A 296 -3.82 -14.54 -1.12
CA PHE A 296 -5.12 -13.94 -0.85
C PHE A 296 -6.26 -14.95 -1.08
N SER A 297 -6.73 -15.61 -0.02
CA SER A 297 -7.96 -16.40 -0.07
C SER A 297 -9.17 -15.50 0.15
N PRO A 298 -10.31 -15.73 -0.53
CA PRO A 298 -11.59 -15.10 -0.23
C PRO A 298 -12.02 -15.20 1.25
N SER A 299 -11.41 -16.10 2.04
CA SER A 299 -11.61 -16.22 3.49
C SER A 299 -11.12 -15.03 4.31
N HIS A 300 -10.29 -14.12 3.75
CA HIS A 300 -9.85 -12.89 4.44
C HIS A 300 -10.80 -11.70 4.27
N LEU A 301 -11.79 -11.78 3.37
CA LEU A 301 -12.84 -10.75 3.18
C LEU A 301 -13.58 -10.30 4.46
N PRO A 302 -13.82 -11.15 5.48
CA PRO A 302 -14.51 -10.74 6.70
C PRO A 302 -13.75 -9.63 7.45
N LEU A 303 -12.42 -9.70 7.54
CA LEU A 303 -11.58 -8.67 8.18
C LEU A 303 -11.81 -7.28 7.56
N PHE A 304 -11.97 -7.23 6.23
CA PHE A 304 -12.18 -5.99 5.48
C PHE A 304 -13.61 -5.46 5.56
N SER A 305 -14.60 -6.36 5.60
CA SER A 305 -16.02 -5.98 5.78
C SER A 305 -16.27 -5.29 7.11
N LEU A 306 -15.44 -5.58 8.12
CA LEU A 306 -15.53 -5.07 9.48
C LEU A 306 -14.84 -3.72 9.70
N CYS A 307 -14.01 -3.23 8.76
CA CYS A 307 -13.25 -1.98 8.94
C CYS A 307 -14.11 -0.71 8.93
N LEU A 308 -15.35 -0.75 8.42
CA LEU A 308 -16.26 0.41 8.37
C LEU A 308 -17.59 0.17 9.09
N LEU A 309 -17.62 -0.78 10.04
CA LEU A 309 -18.80 -1.02 10.87
C LEU A 309 -19.17 0.26 11.64
N GLN A 310 -20.46 0.50 11.87
CA GLN A 310 -20.96 1.58 12.71
C GLN A 310 -21.57 0.96 13.98
N PRO A 311 -21.23 1.46 15.19
CA PRO A 311 -20.31 2.57 15.44
C PRO A 311 -18.87 2.18 15.11
N ILE A 312 -18.09 3.17 14.68
CA ILE A 312 -16.70 2.93 14.23
C ILE A 312 -15.83 2.33 15.33
N SER A 313 -16.17 2.56 16.60
CA SER A 313 -15.47 1.97 17.75
C SER A 313 -15.52 0.44 17.76
N ALA A 314 -16.58 -0.16 17.19
CA ALA A 314 -16.77 -1.60 17.09
C ALA A 314 -16.09 -2.19 15.83
N SER A 315 -15.54 -1.36 14.94
CA SER A 315 -14.86 -1.85 13.73
C SER A 315 -13.56 -2.58 14.06
N ALA A 316 -13.22 -3.61 13.29
CA ALA A 316 -11.97 -4.36 13.45
C ALA A 316 -10.72 -3.46 13.39
N ALA A 317 -10.74 -2.48 12.49
CA ALA A 317 -9.67 -1.50 12.32
C ALA A 317 -9.50 -0.58 13.54
N HIS A 318 -10.61 -0.15 14.16
CA HIS A 318 -10.56 0.62 15.38
C HIS A 318 -10.09 -0.22 16.58
N ILE A 319 -10.61 -1.43 16.74
CA ILE A 319 -10.20 -2.39 17.79
C ILE A 319 -8.69 -2.65 17.71
N LEU A 320 -8.16 -2.92 16.51
CA LEU A 320 -6.72 -3.08 16.29
C LEU A 320 -5.94 -1.82 16.71
N GLY A 321 -6.42 -0.64 16.33
CA GLY A 321 -5.82 0.64 16.72
C GLY A 321 -5.80 0.87 18.23
N ASP A 322 -6.83 0.38 18.94
CA ASP A 322 -6.97 0.55 20.38
C ASP A 322 -6.10 -0.41 21.19
N ILE A 323 -6.00 -1.67 20.75
CA ILE A 323 -5.08 -2.67 21.33
C ILE A 323 -3.62 -2.21 21.23
N TYR A 324 -3.32 -1.51 20.13
CA TYR A 324 -2.00 -0.98 19.80
C TYR A 324 -1.86 0.53 20.08
N ARG A 325 -2.67 1.07 21.02
CA ARG A 325 -2.64 2.50 21.37
C ARG A 325 -1.24 3.02 21.73
N GLU A 326 -0.31 2.18 22.17
CA GLU A 326 1.07 2.57 22.53
C GLU A 326 2.15 2.20 21.51
N ARG A 327 1.85 1.39 20.48
CA ARG A 327 2.84 0.89 19.50
C ARG A 327 2.47 1.30 18.07
N TYR A 328 3.40 1.95 17.36
CA TYR A 328 3.19 2.48 16.01
C TYR A 328 3.09 1.41 14.91
N GLU A 329 3.51 0.18 15.20
CA GLU A 329 3.72 -0.90 14.22
C GLU A 329 2.42 -1.42 13.58
N ALA A 330 1.27 -1.29 14.26
CA ALA A 330 0.00 -1.84 13.78
C ALA A 330 -0.78 -0.90 12.84
N VAL A 331 -0.50 0.40 12.88
CA VAL A 331 -1.26 1.39 12.11
C VAL A 331 -0.88 1.35 10.64
N LEU A 332 0.41 1.20 10.33
CA LEU A 332 0.91 1.26 8.96
C LEU A 332 0.35 0.16 8.03
N PRO A 333 0.32 -1.14 8.42
CA PRO A 333 -0.31 -2.19 7.61
C PRO A 333 -1.79 -1.93 7.35
N MET A 334 -2.51 -1.48 8.37
CA MET A 334 -3.93 -1.12 8.28
C MET A 334 -4.14 0.05 7.31
N VAL A 335 -3.34 1.12 7.42
CA VAL A 335 -3.40 2.28 6.51
C VAL A 335 -3.17 1.84 5.07
N ARG A 336 -2.14 1.02 4.81
CA ARG A 336 -1.84 0.51 3.47
C ARG A 336 -3.01 -0.27 2.87
N LEU A 337 -3.62 -1.17 3.63
CA LEU A 337 -4.79 -1.91 3.17
C LEU A 337 -6.00 -1.01 2.91
N LEU A 338 -6.27 -0.06 3.81
CA LEU A 338 -7.37 0.90 3.62
C LEU A 338 -7.16 1.79 2.39
N LEU A 339 -5.91 2.14 2.07
CA LEU A 339 -5.55 2.87 0.86
C LEU A 339 -5.78 2.01 -0.39
N HIS A 340 -5.26 0.78 -0.39
CA HIS A 340 -5.39 -0.17 -1.50
C HIS A 340 -6.87 -0.41 -1.87
N HIS A 341 -7.75 -0.57 -0.88
CA HIS A 341 -9.17 -0.82 -1.11
C HIS A 341 -10.05 0.44 -1.23
N ASN A 342 -9.46 1.65 -1.29
CA ASN A 342 -10.19 2.92 -1.33
C ASN A 342 -11.18 3.13 -0.17
N ARG A 343 -10.86 2.61 1.02
CA ARG A 343 -11.67 2.72 2.25
C ARG A 343 -11.09 3.70 3.27
N PHE A 344 -9.94 4.29 2.99
CA PHE A 344 -9.23 5.18 3.91
C PHE A 344 -10.03 6.44 4.30
N VAL A 345 -10.56 7.20 3.34
CA VAL A 345 -11.27 8.46 3.65
C VAL A 345 -12.52 8.23 4.51
N PRO A 346 -13.42 7.27 4.19
CA PRO A 346 -14.54 6.95 5.07
C PRO A 346 -14.11 6.53 6.47
N PHE A 347 -13.07 5.69 6.58
CA PHE A 347 -12.57 5.21 7.87
C PHE A 347 -12.04 6.37 8.73
N VAL A 348 -11.11 7.14 8.19
CA VAL A 348 -10.45 8.21 8.94
C VAL A 348 -11.42 9.32 9.30
N SER A 349 -12.43 9.59 8.46
CA SER A 349 -13.49 10.55 8.76
C SER A 349 -14.34 10.10 9.94
N ALA A 350 -14.68 8.80 10.01
CA ALA A 350 -15.45 8.24 11.12
C ALA A 350 -14.64 8.25 12.44
N VAL A 351 -13.37 7.84 12.41
CA VAL A 351 -12.49 7.86 13.60
C VAL A 351 -12.23 9.31 14.06
N ALA A 352 -12.02 10.24 13.13
CA ALA A 352 -11.85 11.66 13.45
C ALA A 352 -13.12 12.29 14.05
N ALA A 353 -14.31 11.88 13.58
CA ALA A 353 -15.57 12.31 14.16
C ALA A 353 -15.71 11.82 15.62
N LEU A 354 -15.38 10.56 15.89
CA LEU A 354 -15.36 9.98 17.23
C LEU A 354 -14.40 10.72 18.17
N GLU A 355 -13.21 11.09 17.69
CA GLU A 355 -12.25 11.90 18.46
C GLU A 355 -12.79 13.30 18.76
N LEU A 356 -13.42 13.95 17.77
CA LEU A 356 -13.99 15.29 17.92
C LEU A 356 -15.17 15.33 18.89
N ASP A 357 -15.99 14.28 18.95
CA ASP A 357 -17.09 14.18 19.92
C ASP A 357 -16.56 14.27 21.37
N ASN A 358 -15.42 13.62 21.63
CA ASN A 358 -14.73 13.63 22.92
C ASN A 358 -13.86 14.88 23.17
N THR A 359 -13.67 15.75 22.17
CA THR A 359 -12.85 16.96 22.30
C THR A 359 -13.66 18.09 22.93
N GLN A 360 -13.19 18.64 24.06
CA GLN A 360 -13.87 19.73 24.76
C GLN A 360 -13.48 21.13 24.25
N GLU A 361 -12.21 21.35 23.92
CA GLU A 361 -11.70 22.66 23.54
C GLU A 361 -11.24 22.71 22.07
N ALA A 362 -11.66 23.75 21.35
CA ALA A 362 -11.30 23.98 19.94
C ALA A 362 -9.79 24.09 19.67
N ASN A 363 -9.02 24.53 20.67
CA ASN A 363 -7.56 24.68 20.60
C ASN A 363 -6.79 23.33 20.73
N THR A 364 -7.47 22.21 21.03
CA THR A 364 -6.86 20.88 21.22
C THR A 364 -7.14 19.90 20.08
N ILE A 365 -7.98 20.30 19.10
CA ILE A 365 -8.37 19.50 17.94
C ILE A 365 -7.14 18.88 17.25
N PHE A 366 -7.09 17.54 17.19
CA PHE A 366 -6.05 16.75 16.52
C PHE A 366 -4.60 17.07 16.95
N ARG A 367 -4.41 17.59 18.17
CA ARG A 367 -3.06 17.84 18.73
C ARG A 367 -2.47 16.65 19.47
N GLY A 368 -3.30 15.67 19.85
CA GLY A 368 -2.87 14.45 20.54
C GLY A 368 -2.33 13.37 19.60
N ASN A 369 -1.86 12.26 20.17
CA ASN A 369 -1.47 11.04 19.44
C ASN A 369 -2.62 10.03 19.48
N SER A 370 -3.60 10.24 18.62
CA SER A 370 -4.80 9.40 18.43
C SER A 370 -4.66 8.42 17.25
N LEU A 371 -5.61 7.49 17.14
CA LEU A 371 -5.69 6.61 15.96
C LEU A 371 -5.88 7.41 14.66
N ALA A 372 -6.76 8.42 14.66
CA ALA A 372 -6.99 9.26 13.48
C ALA A 372 -5.71 9.99 13.07
N THR A 373 -5.04 10.65 14.03
CA THR A 373 -3.83 11.42 13.74
C THR A 373 -2.71 10.53 13.18
N ARG A 374 -2.50 9.34 13.75
CA ARG A 374 -1.51 8.36 13.24
C ARG A 374 -1.85 7.85 11.84
N CYS A 375 -3.11 7.52 11.59
CA CYS A 375 -3.54 7.07 10.25
C CYS A 375 -3.28 8.14 9.18
N ILE A 376 -3.56 9.40 9.51
CA ILE A 376 -3.34 10.53 8.61
C ILE A 376 -1.83 10.76 8.41
N ASP A 377 -1.02 10.66 9.47
CA ASP A 377 0.44 10.82 9.38
C ASP A 377 1.08 9.78 8.43
N ASP A 378 0.71 8.50 8.58
CA ASP A 378 1.22 7.45 7.68
C ASP A 378 0.69 7.59 6.26
N MET A 379 -0.58 7.97 6.08
CA MET A 379 -1.13 8.25 4.75
C MET A 379 -0.39 9.42 4.08
N MET A 380 -0.14 10.52 4.79
CA MET A 380 0.60 11.66 4.25
C MET A 380 2.03 11.27 3.87
N LYS A 381 2.71 10.42 4.65
CA LYS A 381 4.05 9.91 4.29
C LYS A 381 4.01 9.06 3.01
N ILE A 382 3.03 8.17 2.89
CA ILE A 382 2.88 7.26 1.74
C ILE A 382 2.53 8.06 0.48
N VAL A 383 1.48 8.88 0.55
CA VAL A 383 0.86 9.55 -0.59
C VAL A 383 1.58 10.86 -0.94
N GLY A 384 2.11 11.53 0.07
CA GLY A 384 2.76 12.83 -0.04
C GLY A 384 4.24 12.77 -0.42
N LYS A 385 4.84 11.58 -0.58
CA LYS A 385 6.26 11.41 -0.91
C LYS A 385 6.71 12.26 -2.10
N ASN A 386 6.07 12.09 -3.25
CA ASN A 386 6.41 12.84 -4.47
C ASN A 386 6.13 14.34 -4.31
N TYR A 387 5.07 14.69 -3.57
CA TYR A 387 4.74 16.07 -3.29
C TYR A 387 5.80 16.78 -2.45
N LEU A 388 6.34 16.11 -1.42
CA LEU A 388 7.47 16.63 -0.64
C LEU A 388 8.74 16.75 -1.48
N ALA A 389 9.02 15.76 -2.34
CA ALA A 389 10.18 15.81 -3.20
C ALA A 389 10.13 17.03 -4.13
N VAL A 390 8.99 17.29 -4.79
CA VAL A 390 8.84 18.47 -5.65
C VAL A 390 8.86 19.79 -4.86
N THR A 391 8.24 19.81 -3.68
CA THR A 391 8.06 21.06 -2.90
C THR A 391 9.30 21.45 -2.09
N LEU A 392 9.94 20.50 -1.40
CA LEU A 392 10.98 20.79 -0.41
C LEU A 392 12.38 20.40 -0.84
N LYS A 393 12.56 19.35 -1.65
CA LYS A 393 13.89 18.84 -1.97
C LYS A 393 14.83 19.89 -2.56
N PRO A 394 14.42 20.73 -3.54
CA PRO A 394 15.31 21.75 -4.11
C PRO A 394 15.80 22.76 -3.06
N VAL A 395 14.92 23.17 -2.15
CA VAL A 395 15.26 24.15 -1.10
C VAL A 395 16.15 23.52 -0.03
N ILE A 396 15.88 22.26 0.35
CA ILE A 396 16.70 21.53 1.33
C ILE A 396 18.10 21.26 0.78
N ASP A 397 18.21 20.87 -0.49
CA ASP A 397 19.51 20.66 -1.13
C ASP A 397 20.33 21.96 -1.14
N GLU A 398 19.72 23.10 -1.46
CA GLU A 398 20.38 24.41 -1.40
C GLU A 398 20.86 24.76 0.02
N ILE A 399 20.04 24.52 1.05
CA ILE A 399 20.42 24.78 2.46
C ILE A 399 21.64 23.93 2.85
N CYS A 400 21.66 22.67 2.43
CA CYS A 400 22.77 21.78 2.73
C CYS A 400 24.05 22.14 1.96
N GLU A 401 23.95 22.57 0.70
CA GLU A 401 25.10 22.94 -0.13
C GLU A 401 25.74 24.28 0.29
N SER A 402 24.91 25.24 0.68
CA SER A 402 25.37 26.58 1.09
C SER A 402 26.01 26.62 2.49
N ASN A 403 25.60 25.71 3.38
CA ASN A 403 26.11 25.55 4.74
C ASN A 403 26.32 26.87 5.53
N LYS A 404 25.39 27.82 5.41
CA LYS A 404 25.46 29.09 6.15
C LYS A 404 25.03 28.92 7.59
N THR A 405 25.76 29.56 8.51
CA THR A 405 25.41 29.62 9.94
C THR A 405 24.09 30.36 10.15
N CYS A 406 23.21 29.74 10.93
CA CYS A 406 21.87 30.27 11.25
C CYS A 406 21.60 30.27 12.77
N GLU A 407 22.64 30.11 13.61
CA GLU A 407 22.46 30.10 15.06
C GLU A 407 22.14 31.51 15.56
N ILE A 408 21.02 31.62 16.29
CA ILE A 408 20.49 32.88 16.82
C ILE A 408 20.24 32.79 18.34
N ASP A 409 20.50 31.64 18.96
CA ASP A 409 20.47 31.48 20.41
C ASP A 409 21.76 32.07 21.01
N PRO A 410 21.69 33.16 21.79
CA PRO A 410 22.88 33.83 22.34
C PRO A 410 23.80 32.91 23.15
N VAL A 411 23.27 31.83 23.72
CA VAL A 411 24.03 30.87 24.55
C VAL A 411 24.81 29.86 23.71
N LYS A 412 24.45 29.70 22.43
CA LYS A 412 25.05 28.69 21.52
C LYS A 412 25.95 29.29 20.43
N LEU A 413 26.05 30.61 20.39
CA LEU A 413 26.95 31.31 19.47
C LEU A 413 28.40 30.98 19.78
N LYS A 414 29.20 30.78 18.73
CA LYS A 414 30.65 30.63 18.83
C LYS A 414 31.30 32.01 18.83
N GLU A 415 32.51 32.09 19.36
CA GLU A 415 33.30 33.32 19.37
C GLU A 415 33.60 33.76 17.93
N GLY A 416 33.11 34.95 17.54
CA GLY A 416 33.18 35.47 16.17
C GLY A 416 31.91 35.36 15.34
N ASP A 417 30.85 34.69 15.83
CA ASP A 417 29.56 34.65 15.15
C ASP A 417 28.86 36.02 15.17
N ASN A 418 28.22 36.37 14.05
CA ASN A 418 27.40 37.56 13.93
C ASN A 418 25.91 37.19 13.92
N VAL A 419 25.20 37.55 14.99
CA VAL A 419 23.80 37.17 15.22
C VAL A 419 22.89 37.77 14.16
N GLU A 420 23.15 39.00 13.75
CA GLU A 420 22.38 39.72 12.76
C GLU A 420 22.49 39.05 11.39
N VAL A 421 23.69 38.66 10.98
CA VAL A 421 23.92 37.91 9.72
C VAL A 421 23.29 36.52 9.80
N ASN A 422 23.44 35.81 10.92
CA ASN A 422 22.80 34.50 11.11
C ASN A 422 21.27 34.58 11.07
N LYS A 423 20.71 35.68 11.60
CA LYS A 423 19.28 35.97 11.58
C LYS A 423 18.79 36.25 10.16
N GLU A 424 19.53 37.01 9.36
CA GLU A 424 19.23 37.25 7.94
C GLU A 424 19.31 35.96 7.11
N ASN A 425 20.34 35.13 7.33
CA ASN A 425 20.48 33.81 6.70
C ASN A 425 19.25 32.92 7.01
N LEU A 426 18.90 32.81 8.28
CA LEU A 426 17.74 32.04 8.73
C LEU A 426 16.44 32.57 8.14
N GLN A 427 16.26 33.89 8.11
CA GLN A 427 15.09 34.53 7.51
C GLN A 427 14.97 34.18 6.02
N GLY A 428 16.09 34.24 5.29
CA GLY A 428 16.16 33.87 3.88
C GLY A 428 15.72 32.42 3.62
N TYR A 429 16.24 31.47 4.38
CA TYR A 429 15.85 30.06 4.23
C TYR A 429 14.40 29.80 4.61
N VAL A 430 13.92 30.39 5.71
CA VAL A 430 12.51 30.28 6.10
C VAL A 430 11.60 30.83 5.01
N GLN A 431 11.92 31.99 4.43
CA GLN A 431 11.11 32.59 3.36
C GLN A 431 11.06 31.71 2.11
N LYS A 432 12.18 31.06 1.73
CA LYS A 432 12.22 30.11 0.61
C LYS A 432 11.34 28.89 0.87
N VAL A 433 11.51 28.24 2.03
CA VAL A 433 10.70 27.07 2.41
C VAL A 433 9.22 27.43 2.49
N PHE A 434 8.88 28.53 3.16
CA PHE A 434 7.51 29.00 3.31
C PHE A 434 6.85 29.35 1.97
N SER A 435 7.58 30.00 1.07
CA SER A 435 7.07 30.35 -0.25
C SER A 435 6.86 29.11 -1.11
N SER A 436 7.78 28.15 -1.08
CA SER A 436 7.63 26.88 -1.80
C SER A 436 6.38 26.11 -1.34
N ILE A 437 6.16 26.03 -0.02
CA ILE A 437 4.96 25.40 0.55
C ILE A 437 3.68 26.14 0.16
N THR A 438 3.63 27.46 0.35
CA THR A 438 2.39 28.23 0.12
C THR A 438 2.00 28.35 -1.36
N GLN A 439 2.91 28.03 -2.29
CA GLN A 439 2.67 28.02 -3.73
C GLN A 439 2.41 26.61 -4.30
N SER A 440 2.56 25.55 -3.50
CA SER A 440 2.44 24.16 -3.98
C SER A 440 1.03 23.57 -3.86
N SER A 441 0.02 24.35 -3.47
CA SER A 441 -1.36 23.88 -3.30
C SER A 441 -1.92 23.12 -4.51
N SER A 442 -1.57 23.54 -5.72
CA SER A 442 -2.02 22.92 -6.99
C SER A 442 -1.48 21.51 -7.24
N THR A 443 -0.34 21.15 -6.62
CA THR A 443 0.30 19.83 -6.74
C THR A 443 0.02 18.93 -5.53
N CYS A 444 -0.77 19.40 -4.57
CA CYS A 444 -1.15 18.63 -3.38
C CYS A 444 -1.89 17.34 -3.79
N PRO A 445 -1.49 16.16 -3.26
CA PRO A 445 -2.09 14.90 -3.65
C PRO A 445 -3.60 14.88 -3.41
N PRO A 446 -4.37 14.35 -4.36
CA PRO A 446 -5.82 14.34 -4.25
C PRO A 446 -6.30 13.72 -2.92
N LEU A 447 -5.75 12.59 -2.48
CA LEU A 447 -6.21 11.92 -1.25
C LEU A 447 -6.07 12.82 -0.02
N MET A 448 -4.96 13.53 0.08
CA MET A 448 -4.71 14.45 1.19
C MET A 448 -5.76 15.55 1.20
N CYS A 449 -6.10 16.12 0.04
CA CYS A 449 -7.17 17.12 -0.05
C CYS A 449 -8.54 16.60 0.41
N ASP A 450 -8.89 15.35 0.11
CA ASP A 450 -10.17 14.77 0.56
C ASP A 450 -10.22 14.60 2.07
N VAL A 451 -9.11 14.15 2.66
CA VAL A 451 -8.96 14.02 4.11
C VAL A 451 -9.04 15.38 4.77
N PHE A 452 -8.28 16.38 4.29
CA PHE A 452 -8.28 17.74 4.84
C PHE A 452 -9.66 18.41 4.76
N ARG A 453 -10.39 18.20 3.65
CA ARG A 453 -11.77 18.66 3.53
C ARG A 453 -12.69 18.02 4.56
N SER A 454 -12.59 16.70 4.74
CA SER A 454 -13.39 15.98 5.72
C SER A 454 -13.13 16.50 7.14
N LEU A 455 -11.85 16.63 7.52
CA LEU A 455 -11.45 17.16 8.83
C LEU A 455 -11.95 18.58 9.06
N ARG A 456 -11.83 19.46 8.05
CA ARG A 456 -12.37 20.82 8.10
C ARG A 456 -13.87 20.82 8.32
N HIS A 457 -14.62 20.02 7.55
CA HIS A 457 -16.07 19.92 7.68
C HIS A 457 -16.49 19.44 9.07
N LEU A 458 -15.85 18.37 9.58
CA LEU A 458 -16.12 17.81 10.90
C LEU A 458 -15.82 18.82 12.02
N ALA A 459 -14.69 19.53 11.95
CA ALA A 459 -14.33 20.56 12.92
C ALA A 459 -15.33 21.74 12.93
N CYS A 460 -15.74 22.23 11.76
CA CYS A 460 -16.76 23.27 11.63
C CYS A 460 -18.11 22.83 12.20
N LYS A 461 -18.48 21.55 12.00
CA LYS A 461 -19.71 20.99 12.54
C LYS A 461 -19.68 20.89 14.07
N ARG A 462 -18.53 20.52 14.65
CA ARG A 462 -18.36 20.37 16.10
C ARG A 462 -18.29 21.70 16.84
N PHE A 463 -17.62 22.70 16.24
CA PHE A 463 -17.36 24.00 16.85
C PHE A 463 -17.82 25.15 15.92
N PRO A 464 -19.14 25.30 15.65
CA PRO A 464 -19.65 26.30 14.71
C PRO A 464 -19.43 27.75 15.16
N ALA A 465 -19.22 27.97 16.46
CA ALA A 465 -19.01 29.30 17.05
C ALA A 465 -17.58 29.85 16.84
N ASP A 466 -16.61 29.01 16.50
CA ASP A 466 -15.20 29.43 16.31
C ASP A 466 -14.80 29.27 14.83
N PRO A 467 -14.69 30.36 14.05
CA PRO A 467 -14.34 30.29 12.64
C PRO A 467 -12.87 29.88 12.40
N HIS A 468 -12.01 29.87 13.41
CA HIS A 468 -10.60 29.49 13.25
C HIS A 468 -10.40 27.98 13.21
N VAL A 469 -11.36 27.18 13.71
CA VAL A 469 -11.24 25.72 13.77
C VAL A 469 -11.10 25.06 12.39
N GLN A 470 -11.67 25.70 11.37
CA GLN A 470 -11.59 25.23 9.99
C GLN A 470 -10.14 25.23 9.46
N TYR A 471 -9.31 26.14 9.96
CA TYR A 471 -7.89 26.22 9.61
C TYR A 471 -7.03 25.41 10.58
N SER A 472 -7.40 25.38 11.87
CA SER A 472 -6.65 24.63 12.89
C SER A 472 -6.64 23.13 12.63
N ALA A 473 -7.79 22.58 12.22
CA ALA A 473 -7.97 21.16 11.97
C ALA A 473 -7.12 20.63 10.79
N VAL A 474 -6.74 21.51 9.85
CA VAL A 474 -5.92 21.14 8.68
C VAL A 474 -4.45 21.51 8.90
N SER A 475 -4.19 22.68 9.48
CA SER A 475 -2.83 23.19 9.71
C SER A 475 -2.00 22.27 10.62
N SER A 476 -2.64 21.68 11.64
CA SER A 476 -2.01 20.72 12.55
C SER A 476 -1.47 19.47 11.83
N PHE A 477 -2.02 19.11 10.68
CA PHE A 477 -1.50 18.01 9.88
C PHE A 477 -0.46 18.49 8.88
N VAL A 478 -0.84 19.44 8.03
CA VAL A 478 -0.02 19.79 6.86
C VAL A 478 1.25 20.56 7.24
N PHE A 479 1.18 21.49 8.20
CA PHE A 479 2.37 22.24 8.64
C PHE A 479 3.10 21.52 9.76
N LEU A 480 2.38 21.12 10.81
CA LEU A 480 2.98 20.59 12.04
C LEU A 480 3.48 19.15 11.89
N ARG A 481 2.70 18.24 11.29
CA ARG A 481 3.04 16.80 11.22
C ARG A 481 3.67 16.37 9.90
N PHE A 482 3.57 17.19 8.85
CA PHE A 482 4.04 16.86 7.52
C PHE A 482 5.22 17.73 7.08
N PHE A 483 5.01 19.00 6.73
CA PHE A 483 6.10 19.84 6.20
C PHE A 483 7.19 20.14 7.24
N ALA A 484 6.84 20.55 8.47
CA ALA A 484 7.84 20.86 9.49
C ALA A 484 8.67 19.63 9.87
N VAL A 485 8.05 18.45 9.95
CA VAL A 485 8.76 17.19 10.24
C VAL A 485 9.66 16.78 9.08
N ALA A 486 9.20 16.96 7.82
CA ALA A 486 10.02 16.69 6.64
C ALA A 486 11.24 17.61 6.54
N VAL A 487 11.12 18.89 6.94
CA VAL A 487 12.26 19.81 7.05
C VAL A 487 13.19 19.42 8.19
N LEU A 488 12.65 19.03 9.35
CA LEU A 488 13.43 18.63 10.52
C LEU A 488 14.25 17.36 10.27
N SER A 489 13.66 16.39 9.56
CA SER A 489 14.22 15.05 9.34
C SER A 489 14.10 14.64 7.87
N PRO A 490 14.86 15.28 6.95
CA PRO A 490 14.72 15.06 5.51
C PRO A 490 15.08 13.63 5.08
N HIS A 491 15.95 12.94 5.83
CA HIS A 491 16.30 11.54 5.59
C HIS A 491 15.09 10.60 5.74
N SER A 492 14.30 10.76 6.82
CA SER A 492 13.12 9.93 7.09
C SER A 492 12.03 10.04 6.02
N PHE A 493 12.04 11.13 5.24
CA PHE A 493 11.13 11.37 4.12
C PHE A 493 11.79 11.15 2.75
N GLN A 494 13.00 10.57 2.72
CA GLN A 494 13.77 10.27 1.50
C GLN A 494 14.06 11.51 0.64
N LEU A 495 14.13 12.69 1.26
CA LEU A 495 14.56 13.93 0.58
C LEU A 495 16.09 13.98 0.46
N ARG A 496 16.79 13.22 1.31
CA ARG A 496 18.25 13.07 1.37
C ARG A 496 18.63 11.61 1.60
N SER A 497 19.79 11.20 1.08
CA SER A 497 20.35 9.85 1.26
C SER A 497 21.06 9.65 2.60
N HIS A 498 21.50 10.74 3.24
CA HIS A 498 22.25 10.70 4.50
C HIS A 498 21.69 11.71 5.49
N HIS A 499 21.95 11.48 6.78
CA HIS A 499 21.63 12.44 7.84
C HIS A 499 22.44 13.73 7.65
N PRO A 500 21.85 14.92 7.86
CA PRO A 500 22.58 16.18 7.82
C PRO A 500 23.62 16.25 8.95
N ASP A 501 24.73 16.92 8.69
CA ASP A 501 25.74 17.23 9.71
C ASP A 501 25.14 18.07 10.85
N PRO A 502 25.72 18.06 12.07
CA PRO A 502 25.13 18.71 13.25
C PRO A 502 24.76 20.19 13.07
N GLU A 503 25.56 20.94 12.31
CA GLU A 503 25.34 22.37 12.04
C GLU A 503 24.15 22.60 11.09
N ILE A 504 24.02 21.77 10.05
CA ILE A 504 22.88 21.77 9.13
C ILE A 504 21.62 21.27 9.84
N ALA A 505 21.73 20.22 10.65
CA ALA A 505 20.62 19.70 11.45
C ALA A 505 20.08 20.76 12.42
N ARG A 506 20.96 21.57 13.02
CA ARG A 506 20.56 22.71 13.86
C ARG A 506 19.83 23.79 13.05
N THR A 507 20.34 24.13 11.87
CA THR A 507 19.69 25.07 10.94
C THR A 507 18.31 24.60 10.53
N LEU A 508 18.18 23.33 10.10
CA LEU A 508 16.89 22.72 9.74
C LEU A 508 15.91 22.68 10.93
N THR A 509 16.41 22.50 12.15
CA THR A 509 15.59 22.58 13.37
C THR A 509 14.99 23.96 13.57
N LEU A 510 15.79 25.03 13.39
CA LEU A 510 15.31 26.41 13.50
C LEU A 510 14.30 26.75 12.40
N ILE A 511 14.56 26.32 11.16
CA ILE A 511 13.62 26.48 10.04
C ILE A 511 12.31 25.73 10.34
N SER A 512 12.38 24.47 10.74
CA SER A 512 11.22 23.63 11.07
C SER A 512 10.34 24.26 12.15
N LYS A 513 10.93 24.68 13.30
CA LYS A 513 10.22 25.39 14.37
C LYS A 513 9.54 26.67 13.88
N THR A 514 10.22 27.40 13.00
CA THR A 514 9.67 28.64 12.43
C THR A 514 8.48 28.33 11.53
N ILE A 515 8.61 27.40 10.59
CA ILE A 515 7.53 26.97 9.67
C ILE A 515 6.32 26.43 10.43
N GLN A 516 6.53 25.63 11.48
CA GLN A 516 5.49 25.15 12.38
C GLN A 516 4.71 26.30 13.03
N THR A 517 5.44 27.33 13.48
CA THR A 517 4.86 28.54 14.09
C THR A 517 4.08 29.37 13.07
N LEU A 518 4.66 29.64 11.89
CA LEU A 518 4.02 30.38 10.81
C LEU A 518 2.72 29.72 10.34
N GLY A 519 2.72 28.40 10.17
CA GLY A 519 1.53 27.62 9.81
C GLY A 519 0.42 27.69 10.88
N SER A 520 0.80 27.89 12.14
CA SER A 520 -0.13 27.96 13.27
C SER A 520 -0.73 29.37 13.49
N TRP A 521 -0.12 30.44 12.95
CA TRP A 521 -0.62 31.82 13.10
C TRP A 521 -2.04 32.02 12.54
N GLY A 522 -2.40 31.34 11.45
CA GLY A 522 -3.76 31.41 10.89
C GLY A 522 -4.84 30.71 11.72
N SER A 523 -4.43 29.85 12.66
CA SER A 523 -5.28 28.92 13.43
C SER A 523 -5.41 29.30 14.91
N LEU A 524 -4.47 30.07 15.46
CA LEU A 524 -4.45 30.44 16.87
C LEU A 524 -4.64 31.95 16.98
N SER A 525 -5.66 32.39 17.70
CA SER A 525 -5.85 33.83 18.00
C SER A 525 -4.84 34.39 19.00
N LYS A 526 -3.79 33.63 19.36
CA LYS A 526 -2.82 34.04 20.38
C LYS A 526 -1.78 34.99 19.78
N LYS A 527 -1.81 36.23 20.28
CA LYS A 527 -0.75 37.24 20.10
C LYS A 527 0.63 36.66 20.36
N LEU A 528 1.64 37.24 19.71
CA LEU A 528 3.09 36.97 19.84
C LEU A 528 3.61 36.89 21.31
N SER A 529 2.82 37.25 22.31
CA SER A 529 3.16 37.29 23.74
C SER A 529 3.23 35.94 24.47
N SER A 530 3.15 34.79 23.77
CA SER A 530 3.11 33.44 24.40
C SER A 530 4.35 32.57 24.14
N PHE A 531 5.43 33.09 23.52
CA PHE A 531 6.61 32.28 23.22
C PHE A 531 7.44 31.98 24.48
N LYS A 532 7.77 30.70 24.68
CA LYS A 532 8.65 30.23 25.77
C LYS A 532 10.14 30.53 25.51
N GLU A 533 10.52 30.72 24.25
CA GLU A 533 11.91 30.95 23.82
C GLU A 533 12.08 32.42 23.42
N THR A 534 12.59 33.25 24.36
CA THR A 534 12.66 34.72 24.21
C THR A 534 13.51 35.16 23.01
N TYR A 535 14.57 34.44 22.66
CA TYR A 535 15.45 34.77 21.53
C TYR A 535 14.76 34.68 20.16
N MET A 536 13.74 33.84 20.02
CA MET A 536 12.96 33.71 18.78
C MET A 536 11.98 34.87 18.57
N TYR A 537 11.63 35.60 19.63
CA TYR A 537 10.61 36.65 19.58
C TYR A 537 10.99 37.78 18.61
N ASP A 538 12.23 38.28 18.70
CA ASP A 538 12.71 39.34 17.81
C ASP A 538 12.95 38.85 16.38
N PHE A 539 13.11 37.54 16.18
CA PHE A 539 13.12 36.93 14.86
C PHE A 539 11.71 36.89 14.25
N PHE A 540 10.69 36.48 15.00
CA PHE A 540 9.32 36.46 14.48
C PHE A 540 8.78 37.84 14.12
N LYS A 541 9.18 38.90 14.83
CA LYS A 541 8.86 40.30 14.45
C LYS A 541 9.35 40.70 13.06
N SER A 542 10.37 40.04 12.53
CA SER A 542 10.90 40.32 11.18
C SER A 542 9.96 39.84 10.07
N PHE A 543 8.96 39.01 10.39
CA PHE A 543 7.96 38.54 9.44
C PHE A 543 6.71 39.44 9.50
N GLN A 544 6.18 39.78 8.33
CA GLN A 544 4.90 40.50 8.21
C GLN A 544 3.75 39.54 8.57
N GLU A 545 3.37 39.51 9.85
CA GLU A 545 2.41 38.56 10.43
C GLU A 545 1.11 38.43 9.60
N ASP A 546 0.46 39.56 9.29
CA ASP A 546 -0.80 39.59 8.52
C ASP A 546 -0.65 38.94 7.12
N LYS A 547 0.45 39.23 6.43
CA LYS A 547 0.72 38.71 5.08
C LYS A 547 1.02 37.21 5.11
N CYS A 548 1.73 36.74 6.13
CA CYS A 548 1.97 35.32 6.32
C CYS A 548 0.67 34.57 6.64
N ILE A 549 -0.18 35.13 7.51
CA ILE A 549 -1.50 34.58 7.85
C ILE A 549 -2.37 34.45 6.59
N GLU A 550 -2.41 35.48 5.75
CA GLU A 550 -3.20 35.46 4.51
C GLU A 550 -2.73 34.36 3.55
N LYS A 551 -1.41 34.23 3.34
CA LYS A 551 -0.82 33.17 2.51
C LYS A 551 -1.14 31.77 3.04
N VAL A 552 -1.02 31.56 4.34
CA VAL A 552 -1.36 30.27 4.99
C VAL A 552 -2.85 29.97 4.82
N LYS A 553 -3.74 30.92 5.11
CA LYS A 553 -5.19 30.73 4.95
C LYS A 553 -5.56 30.40 3.51
N LYS A 554 -4.98 31.12 2.54
CA LYS A 554 -5.17 30.84 1.10
C LYS A 554 -4.74 29.42 0.74
N PHE A 555 -3.54 29.02 1.16
CA PHE A 555 -3.03 27.66 0.92
C PHE A 555 -3.95 26.60 1.56
N LEU A 556 -4.34 26.78 2.82
CA LEU A 556 -5.24 25.87 3.53
C LEU A 556 -6.61 25.79 2.86
N ASP A 557 -7.16 26.92 2.37
CA ASP A 557 -8.40 26.95 1.61
C ASP A 557 -8.28 26.15 0.30
N GLU A 558 -7.19 26.32 -0.45
CA GLU A 558 -6.99 25.63 -1.73
C GLU A 558 -6.88 24.11 -1.57
N ILE A 559 -6.26 23.61 -0.49
CA ILE A 559 -6.12 22.17 -0.25
C ILE A 559 -7.30 21.52 0.50
N SER A 560 -8.22 22.30 1.08
CA SER A 560 -9.31 21.80 1.93
C SER A 560 -10.73 22.24 1.55
N SER A 561 -10.90 23.08 0.51
CA SER A 561 -12.21 23.57 0.06
C SER A 561 -12.63 23.04 -1.32
N ASN A 562 -13.92 23.17 -1.64
CA ASN A 562 -14.50 22.94 -2.98
C ASN A 562 -14.75 24.24 -3.75
N VAL A 563 -14.46 25.39 -3.13
CA VAL A 563 -14.89 26.69 -3.60
C VAL A 563 -13.66 27.46 -4.03
N SER A 564 -13.38 27.43 -5.34
CA SER A 564 -12.75 28.60 -5.96
C SER A 564 -13.68 29.78 -5.66
N LYS A 565 -13.30 30.63 -4.70
CA LYS A 565 -13.92 31.95 -4.52
C LYS A 565 -13.95 32.57 -5.91
N GLU A 566 -15.11 33.02 -6.35
CA GLU A 566 -15.23 33.80 -7.58
C GLU A 566 -14.34 35.03 -7.41
N SER A 567 -13.13 34.97 -7.95
CA SER A 567 -12.33 36.18 -8.11
C SER A 567 -13.05 37.00 -9.16
N SER A 568 -13.59 38.13 -8.75
CA SER A 568 -14.13 39.19 -9.59
C SER A 568 -13.01 39.88 -10.39
N GLY A 569 -12.26 39.12 -11.21
CA GLY A 569 -11.11 39.62 -11.96
C GLY A 569 -10.73 38.68 -13.10
N LEU A 570 -10.39 39.28 -14.24
CA LEU A 570 -10.10 38.66 -15.55
C LEU A 570 -8.69 38.03 -15.66
N GLU A 571 -7.99 37.77 -14.56
CA GLU A 571 -6.62 37.22 -14.51
C GLU A 571 -6.62 36.03 -13.51
N ASP A 572 -6.19 34.79 -13.74
CA ASP A 572 -5.59 34.06 -14.86
C ASP A 572 -6.28 32.69 -14.97
N ALA A 573 -6.91 32.38 -16.12
CA ALA A 573 -7.39 31.02 -16.39
C ALA A 573 -6.20 30.15 -16.84
N VAL A 574 -5.61 29.39 -15.90
CA VAL A 574 -4.47 28.50 -16.19
C VAL A 574 -4.94 27.36 -17.08
N VAL A 575 -4.31 27.23 -18.25
CA VAL A 575 -4.55 26.08 -19.16
C VAL A 575 -3.85 24.86 -18.61
N LEU A 576 -4.62 23.85 -18.23
CA LEU A 576 -4.11 22.59 -17.70
C LEU A 576 -3.76 21.62 -18.83
N LYS A 577 -4.60 21.56 -19.86
CA LYS A 577 -4.35 20.76 -21.07
C LYS A 577 -5.14 21.32 -22.25
N GLU A 578 -4.51 21.32 -23.42
CA GLU A 578 -5.20 21.54 -24.68
C GLU A 578 -4.68 20.59 -25.76
N GLY A 579 -5.53 20.24 -26.73
CA GLY A 579 -5.13 19.33 -27.79
C GLY A 579 -6.25 19.01 -28.76
N GLU A 580 -5.87 18.33 -29.83
CA GLU A 580 -6.78 17.95 -30.90
C GLU A 580 -7.48 16.62 -30.59
N VAL A 581 -8.81 16.59 -30.70
CA VAL A 581 -9.62 15.40 -30.39
C VAL A 581 -10.72 15.19 -31.43
N GLN A 582 -11.30 13.99 -31.48
CA GLN A 582 -12.55 13.76 -32.23
C GLN A 582 -13.75 13.75 -31.30
N LYS A 583 -14.60 14.78 -31.40
CA LYS A 583 -15.79 14.95 -30.56
C LYS A 583 -17.04 14.48 -31.29
N ARG A 584 -17.89 13.68 -30.64
CA ARG A 584 -19.17 13.26 -31.23
C ARG A 584 -20.15 14.43 -31.33
N ALA A 585 -20.80 14.61 -32.47
CA ALA A 585 -21.83 15.62 -32.63
C ALA A 585 -23.02 15.34 -31.68
N GLN A 586 -23.36 16.33 -30.85
CA GLN A 586 -24.58 16.35 -30.05
C GLN A 586 -25.64 17.00 -30.96
N GLY A 587 -26.35 16.20 -31.75
CA GLY A 587 -27.24 16.70 -32.80
C GLY A 587 -28.31 17.67 -32.27
N ARG A 588 -28.50 18.81 -32.97
CA ARG A 588 -29.60 19.77 -32.72
C ARG A 588 -30.91 19.41 -33.46
N LYS A 589 -30.88 18.49 -34.44
CA LYS A 589 -32.05 18.08 -35.26
C LYS A 589 -32.31 16.57 -35.12
N ARG A 590 -33.59 16.16 -35.02
CA ARG A 590 -34.02 14.75 -34.83
C ARG A 590 -33.56 13.79 -35.95
N LEU A 591 -33.20 14.29 -37.13
CA LEU A 591 -32.85 13.49 -38.33
C LEU A 591 -31.38 13.61 -38.81
N GLY A 592 -30.51 14.30 -38.06
CA GLY A 592 -29.11 14.48 -38.48
C GLY A 592 -28.19 13.31 -38.12
N LYS A 593 -27.36 12.83 -39.07
CA LYS A 593 -26.29 11.84 -38.81
C LYS A 593 -25.34 12.36 -37.72
N LYS A 594 -25.25 11.65 -36.59
CA LYS A 594 -24.37 11.99 -35.45
C LYS A 594 -22.93 11.58 -35.73
N ASN A 595 -22.22 12.39 -36.54
CA ASN A 595 -20.83 12.12 -36.92
C ASN A 595 -19.82 12.65 -35.87
N PHE A 596 -18.64 12.05 -35.84
CA PHE A 596 -17.48 12.58 -35.11
C PHE A 596 -16.86 13.74 -35.89
N LYS A 597 -16.47 14.80 -35.19
CA LYS A 597 -15.82 15.97 -35.78
C LYS A 597 -14.56 16.29 -35.02
N LYS A 598 -13.51 16.60 -35.78
CA LYS A 598 -12.22 17.08 -35.29
C LYS A 598 -12.40 18.43 -34.58
N ARG A 599 -11.92 18.56 -33.34
CA ARG A 599 -12.08 19.74 -32.49
C ARG A 599 -10.83 19.98 -31.67
N TRP A 600 -10.58 21.24 -31.31
CA TRP A 600 -9.58 21.59 -30.31
C TRP A 600 -10.25 21.60 -28.94
N LEU A 601 -9.83 20.72 -28.04
CA LEU A 601 -10.32 20.64 -26.66
C LEU A 601 -9.36 21.42 -25.76
N ARG A 602 -9.90 22.22 -24.84
CA ARG A 602 -9.13 23.01 -23.88
C ARG A 602 -9.74 22.85 -22.49
N VAL A 603 -8.91 22.56 -21.50
CA VAL A 603 -9.29 22.47 -20.09
C VAL A 603 -8.46 23.47 -19.31
N THR A 604 -9.15 24.30 -18.54
CA THR A 604 -8.56 25.20 -17.54
C THR A 604 -8.98 24.77 -16.14
N ASN A 605 -8.46 25.46 -15.13
CA ASN A 605 -8.96 25.34 -13.76
C ASN A 605 -10.42 25.81 -13.55
N ARG A 606 -11.08 26.38 -14.57
CA ARG A 606 -12.47 26.88 -14.50
C ARG A 606 -13.42 26.25 -15.49
N GLU A 607 -12.95 25.90 -16.67
CA GLU A 607 -13.81 25.45 -17.77
C GLU A 607 -13.18 24.39 -18.67
N LEU A 608 -14.02 23.51 -19.19
CA LEU A 608 -13.77 22.64 -20.33
C LEU A 608 -14.47 23.25 -21.55
N SER A 609 -13.72 23.60 -22.58
CA SER A 609 -14.24 24.16 -23.82
C SER A 609 -13.75 23.40 -25.06
N TYR A 610 -14.53 23.45 -26.13
CA TYR A 610 -14.10 22.91 -27.43
C TYR A 610 -14.33 23.89 -28.57
N HIS A 611 -13.38 23.95 -29.49
CA HIS A 611 -13.29 24.94 -30.57
C HIS A 611 -13.22 24.24 -31.93
N LYS A 612 -13.51 24.97 -33.02
CA LYS A 612 -13.34 24.43 -34.39
C LYS A 612 -11.87 24.06 -34.66
N GLN A 613 -10.95 24.90 -34.21
CA GLN A 613 -9.50 24.79 -34.33
C GLN A 613 -8.84 25.66 -33.24
N LYS A 614 -7.52 25.50 -33.04
CA LYS A 614 -6.74 26.30 -32.08
C LYS A 614 -6.93 27.81 -32.35
N GLY A 615 -7.13 28.59 -31.28
CA GLY A 615 -7.25 30.05 -31.34
C GLY A 615 -8.58 30.60 -31.89
N LYS A 616 -9.61 29.77 -32.13
CA LYS A 616 -10.96 30.23 -32.48
C LYS A 616 -11.88 30.30 -31.26
N GLU A 617 -13.01 30.96 -31.38
CA GLU A 617 -14.03 31.03 -30.32
C GLU A 617 -14.55 29.64 -29.90
N ALA A 618 -14.91 29.52 -28.62
CA ALA A 618 -15.45 28.28 -28.06
C ALA A 618 -16.83 28.00 -28.67
N LEU A 619 -17.03 26.78 -29.16
CA LEU A 619 -18.34 26.32 -29.62
C LEU A 619 -19.26 25.95 -28.46
N CYS A 620 -18.66 25.60 -27.32
CA CYS A 620 -19.33 25.24 -26.07
C CYS A 620 -18.31 25.31 -24.96
N THR A 621 -18.76 25.79 -23.81
CA THR A 621 -17.99 25.91 -22.58
C THR A 621 -18.80 25.24 -21.47
N ILE A 622 -18.14 24.34 -20.74
CA ILE A 622 -18.69 23.61 -19.61
C ILE A 622 -17.89 24.06 -18.39
N ASN A 623 -18.54 24.68 -17.40
CA ASN A 623 -17.89 24.98 -16.14
C ASN A 623 -17.44 23.65 -15.49
N VAL A 624 -16.17 23.55 -15.07
CA VAL A 624 -15.63 22.31 -14.52
C VAL A 624 -16.43 21.83 -13.32
N LYS A 625 -17.05 22.74 -12.53
CA LYS A 625 -17.93 22.43 -11.38
C LYS A 625 -19.17 21.61 -11.76
N ASN A 626 -19.59 21.66 -13.02
CA ASN A 626 -20.79 20.96 -13.51
C ASN A 626 -20.50 19.54 -14.03
N ILE A 627 -19.24 19.11 -14.02
CA ILE A 627 -18.84 17.77 -14.44
C ILE A 627 -19.18 16.77 -13.34
N LYS A 628 -20.00 15.76 -13.65
CA LYS A 628 -20.49 14.76 -12.70
C LYS A 628 -19.74 13.42 -12.77
N ALA A 629 -19.08 13.12 -13.88
CA ALA A 629 -18.19 11.96 -14.04
C ALA A 629 -17.30 12.13 -15.28
N VAL A 630 -16.12 11.50 -15.28
CA VAL A 630 -15.19 11.48 -16.42
C VAL A 630 -14.69 10.05 -16.54
N GLU A 631 -15.10 9.33 -17.58
CA GLU A 631 -14.92 7.87 -17.61
C GLU A 631 -14.54 7.36 -19.00
N LYS A 632 -13.74 6.29 -19.01
CA LYS A 632 -13.43 5.56 -20.24
C LYS A 632 -14.69 4.82 -20.74
N LEU A 633 -14.86 4.76 -22.06
CA LEU A 633 -15.94 4.00 -22.70
C LEU A 633 -15.44 2.65 -23.20
N ASP A 634 -16.34 1.67 -23.24
CA ASP A 634 -16.09 0.39 -23.91
C ASP A 634 -15.87 0.63 -25.41
N GLU A 635 -14.90 -0.04 -26.05
CA GLU A 635 -14.60 0.19 -27.47
C GLU A 635 -15.80 -0.11 -28.39
N SER A 636 -16.64 -1.06 -27.98
CA SER A 636 -17.89 -1.43 -28.65
C SER A 636 -18.95 -0.35 -28.60
N ALA A 637 -18.84 0.65 -27.71
CA ALA A 637 -19.81 1.74 -27.58
C ALA A 637 -19.93 2.56 -28.86
N PHE A 638 -18.83 2.74 -29.59
CA PHE A 638 -18.81 3.47 -30.86
C PHE A 638 -17.98 2.78 -31.94
N ASN A 639 -17.51 1.55 -31.69
CA ASN A 639 -16.50 0.86 -32.49
C ASN A 639 -15.26 1.74 -32.73
N ARG A 640 -14.80 2.41 -31.66
CA ARG A 640 -13.66 3.35 -31.67
C ARG A 640 -12.83 3.15 -30.41
N LYS A 641 -11.50 3.14 -30.58
CA LYS A 641 -10.53 3.07 -29.48
C LYS A 641 -10.33 4.44 -28.83
N ASN A 642 -9.77 4.46 -27.63
CA ASN A 642 -9.36 5.69 -26.91
C ASN A 642 -10.52 6.67 -26.68
N MET A 643 -11.72 6.12 -26.46
CA MET A 643 -12.94 6.88 -26.20
C MET A 643 -13.11 7.12 -24.70
N PHE A 644 -13.46 8.35 -24.35
CA PHE A 644 -13.91 8.72 -23.01
C PHE A 644 -15.16 9.59 -23.08
N GLN A 645 -15.83 9.71 -21.94
CA GLN A 645 -16.99 10.59 -21.77
C GLN A 645 -16.80 11.57 -20.63
N VAL A 646 -17.33 12.77 -20.80
CA VAL A 646 -17.49 13.77 -19.73
C VAL A 646 -18.99 13.92 -19.49
N VAL A 647 -19.46 13.44 -18.35
CA VAL A 647 -20.87 13.52 -17.94
C VAL A 647 -21.08 14.85 -17.23
N HIS A 648 -22.07 15.62 -17.68
CA HIS A 648 -22.48 16.88 -17.06
C HIS A 648 -24.01 17.00 -17.13
N SER A 649 -24.59 18.05 -16.53
CA SER A 649 -26.04 18.20 -16.31
C SER A 649 -26.94 18.15 -17.57
N GLU A 650 -26.41 18.30 -18.79
CA GLU A 650 -27.22 18.22 -20.01
C GLU A 650 -27.11 16.88 -20.73
N LYS A 651 -25.98 16.63 -21.41
CA LYS A 651 -25.75 15.42 -22.21
C LYS A 651 -24.28 15.05 -22.15
N PRO A 652 -23.94 13.76 -22.00
CA PRO A 652 -22.54 13.33 -22.02
C PRO A 652 -21.82 13.83 -23.27
N LEU A 653 -20.61 14.35 -23.06
CA LEU A 653 -19.68 14.67 -24.12
C LEU A 653 -18.86 13.42 -24.43
N TYR A 654 -18.95 12.92 -25.66
CA TYR A 654 -18.15 11.77 -26.10
C TYR A 654 -16.96 12.23 -26.93
N VAL A 655 -15.76 11.83 -26.52
CA VAL A 655 -14.49 12.30 -27.08
C VAL A 655 -13.58 11.12 -27.37
N GLN A 656 -12.90 11.17 -28.50
CA GLN A 656 -11.81 10.26 -28.88
C GLN A 656 -10.48 11.01 -28.82
N ALA A 657 -9.53 10.49 -28.04
CA ALA A 657 -8.13 10.96 -28.05
C ALA A 657 -7.33 10.33 -29.21
N GLY A 658 -6.17 10.88 -29.54
CA GLY A 658 -5.33 10.38 -30.63
C GLY A 658 -4.76 8.99 -30.35
N ASN A 659 -4.40 8.73 -29.10
CA ASN A 659 -3.85 7.45 -28.65
C ASN A 659 -4.27 7.14 -27.20
N CYS A 660 -3.81 6.00 -26.66
CA CYS A 660 -4.15 5.57 -25.31
C CYS A 660 -3.49 6.44 -24.22
N VAL A 661 -2.29 6.97 -24.45
CA VAL A 661 -1.58 7.85 -23.52
C VAL A 661 -2.35 9.16 -23.36
N GLU A 662 -2.70 9.81 -24.48
CA GLU A 662 -3.51 11.02 -24.46
C GLU A 662 -4.88 10.81 -23.81
N ALA A 663 -5.52 9.65 -24.05
CA ALA A 663 -6.80 9.33 -23.41
C ALA A 663 -6.65 9.29 -21.88
N SER A 664 -5.58 8.66 -21.37
CA SER A 664 -5.29 8.62 -19.93
C SER A 664 -5.01 10.02 -19.37
N GLU A 665 -4.20 10.83 -20.05
CA GLU A 665 -3.92 12.21 -19.63
C GLU A 665 -5.19 13.08 -19.59
N TRP A 666 -6.10 12.92 -20.56
CA TRP A 666 -7.38 13.62 -20.56
C TRP A 666 -8.27 13.20 -19.40
N LEU A 667 -8.38 11.89 -19.14
CA LEU A 667 -9.13 11.34 -18.01
C LEU A 667 -8.57 11.85 -16.68
N GLU A 668 -7.25 11.94 -16.55
CA GLU A 668 -6.57 12.41 -15.35
C GLU A 668 -6.84 13.90 -15.09
N VAL A 669 -6.55 14.77 -16.06
CA VAL A 669 -6.72 16.23 -15.90
C VAL A 669 -8.19 16.57 -15.64
N LEU A 670 -9.11 15.98 -16.40
CA LEU A 670 -10.55 16.19 -16.20
C LEU A 670 -11.06 15.58 -14.89
N GLY A 671 -10.53 14.42 -14.51
CA GLY A 671 -10.81 13.76 -13.24
C GLY A 671 -10.34 14.58 -12.05
N GLN A 672 -9.22 15.28 -12.18
CA GLN A 672 -8.65 16.18 -11.16
C GLN A 672 -9.51 17.44 -10.98
N VAL A 673 -9.84 18.15 -12.06
CA VAL A 673 -10.63 19.41 -11.96
C VAL A 673 -12.08 19.19 -11.56
N SER A 674 -12.63 18.00 -11.83
CA SER A 674 -14.02 17.66 -11.48
C SER A 674 -14.14 16.86 -10.19
N ARG A 675 -13.02 16.57 -9.52
CA ARG A 675 -12.91 15.57 -8.46
C ARG A 675 -13.90 15.77 -7.32
N CYS A 676 -14.09 17.02 -6.92
CA CYS A 676 -14.79 17.38 -5.70
C CYS A 676 -16.12 18.10 -5.98
N ASN A 677 -16.62 17.97 -7.20
CA ASN A 677 -17.87 18.57 -7.60
C ASN A 677 -19.05 17.97 -6.82
N GLU A 678 -20.01 18.80 -6.46
CA GLU A 678 -21.24 18.33 -5.83
C GLU A 678 -22.08 17.51 -6.83
N GLY A 679 -22.68 16.41 -6.38
CA GLY A 679 -23.51 15.56 -7.23
C GLY A 679 -22.72 14.70 -8.24
N ARG A 680 -21.46 14.39 -7.93
CA ARG A 680 -20.68 13.33 -8.62
C ARG A 680 -21.46 12.03 -8.64
N LEU A 681 -21.50 11.38 -9.80
CA LEU A 681 -22.18 10.10 -9.94
C LEU A 681 -21.33 9.00 -9.30
N ALA A 682 -21.97 8.12 -8.53
CA ALA A 682 -21.34 6.90 -8.03
C ALA A 682 -21.23 5.83 -9.12
N THR A 683 -22.10 5.88 -10.13
CA THR A 683 -22.14 4.91 -11.23
C THR A 683 -22.34 5.59 -12.58
N PHE A 684 -21.81 4.98 -13.64
CA PHE A 684 -21.93 5.45 -15.03
C PHE A 684 -22.27 4.32 -16.00
N HIS A 685 -22.66 4.69 -17.22
CA HIS A 685 -22.85 3.75 -18.32
C HIS A 685 -21.61 3.75 -19.24
N PRO A 686 -20.91 2.62 -19.41
CA PRO A 686 -19.69 2.54 -20.23
C PRO A 686 -19.97 2.46 -21.73
N SER A 687 -21.25 2.38 -22.13
CA SER A 687 -21.66 2.28 -23.53
C SER A 687 -22.71 3.33 -23.89
N ASN A 688 -23.07 3.40 -25.17
CA ASN A 688 -23.99 4.42 -25.67
C ASN A 688 -25.46 4.01 -25.51
N TYR A 689 -26.35 5.00 -25.47
CA TYR A 689 -27.79 4.78 -25.56
C TYR A 689 -28.22 4.84 -27.03
N THR A 690 -28.62 3.69 -27.59
CA THR A 690 -29.05 3.54 -28.99
C THR A 690 -30.17 2.51 -29.12
N GLY A 691 -31.14 2.77 -29.98
CA GLY A 691 -32.27 1.85 -30.20
C GLY A 691 -33.25 1.78 -29.03
N GLY A 692 -33.35 2.85 -28.23
CA GLY A 692 -34.23 2.89 -27.05
C GLY A 692 -33.68 2.18 -25.82
N ALA A 693 -32.41 1.74 -25.82
CA ALA A 693 -31.79 1.10 -24.67
C ALA A 693 -30.28 1.41 -24.56
N TRP A 694 -29.76 1.32 -23.34
CA TRP A 694 -28.31 1.33 -23.06
C TRP A 694 -27.67 0.04 -23.56
N GLN A 695 -26.59 0.13 -24.34
CA GLN A 695 -25.96 -1.07 -24.89
C GLN A 695 -25.21 -1.91 -23.83
N CYS A 696 -24.83 -1.32 -22.70
CA CYS A 696 -24.11 -1.98 -21.61
C CYS A 696 -25.02 -2.84 -20.71
N CYS A 697 -26.21 -2.37 -20.35
CA CYS A 697 -27.10 -3.05 -19.40
C CYS A 697 -28.51 -3.33 -19.96
N LYS A 698 -28.76 -2.97 -21.23
CA LYS A 698 -30.05 -3.09 -21.93
C LYS A 698 -31.22 -2.36 -21.27
N ASN A 699 -30.94 -1.48 -20.31
CA ASN A 699 -31.96 -0.66 -19.67
C ASN A 699 -32.56 0.34 -20.67
N GLN A 700 -33.89 0.39 -20.73
CA GLN A 700 -34.64 1.17 -21.71
C GLN A 700 -34.74 2.65 -21.32
N SER A 701 -34.54 3.00 -20.04
CA SER A 701 -34.60 4.39 -19.59
C SER A 701 -33.27 5.12 -19.84
N ASN A 702 -33.32 6.21 -20.61
CA ASN A 702 -32.15 7.06 -20.85
C ASN A 702 -31.66 7.78 -19.58
N ASN A 703 -32.48 7.88 -18.54
CA ASN A 703 -32.13 8.52 -17.27
C ASN A 703 -31.82 7.49 -16.16
N ALA A 704 -31.68 6.20 -16.50
CA ALA A 704 -31.34 5.17 -15.53
C ALA A 704 -29.96 5.43 -14.89
N PRO A 705 -29.79 5.12 -13.59
CA PRO A 705 -28.48 5.18 -12.94
C PRO A 705 -27.49 4.27 -13.67
N GLY A 706 -26.20 4.61 -13.61
CA GLY A 706 -25.14 3.88 -14.27
C GLY A 706 -25.03 2.43 -13.83
N CYS A 707 -24.58 1.55 -14.73
CA CYS A 707 -24.43 0.11 -14.45
C CYS A 707 -23.00 -0.30 -14.04
N LYS A 708 -22.02 0.59 -14.12
CA LYS A 708 -20.65 0.38 -13.61
C LYS A 708 -20.32 1.44 -12.57
N PRO A 709 -19.53 1.13 -11.52
CA PRO A 709 -19.03 2.14 -10.59
C PRO A 709 -18.11 3.13 -11.30
N CYS A 710 -18.22 4.42 -10.98
CA CYS A 710 -17.30 5.45 -11.47
C CYS A 710 -15.88 5.22 -10.93
N THR A 711 -14.88 5.61 -11.70
CA THR A 711 -13.49 5.60 -11.25
C THR A 711 -13.32 6.69 -10.20
N THR A 712 -13.15 6.30 -8.94
CA THR A 712 -12.73 7.23 -7.89
C THR A 712 -11.35 7.75 -8.29
N THR A 713 -11.11 9.06 -8.28
CA THR A 713 -9.85 9.70 -8.72
C THR A 713 -8.66 9.43 -7.78
N MET A 714 -8.58 8.23 -7.20
CA MET A 714 -7.45 7.70 -6.46
C MET A 714 -6.51 6.99 -7.44
N LEU A 715 -5.34 7.59 -7.63
CA LEU A 715 -4.06 6.95 -8.01
C LEU A 715 -3.91 6.46 -9.46
N ALA A 716 -3.83 7.39 -10.43
CA ALA A 716 -3.10 7.12 -11.68
C ALA A 716 -1.56 7.28 -11.50
N ASN A 717 -1.11 8.07 -10.51
CA ASN A 717 0.31 8.41 -10.30
C ASN A 717 0.93 7.85 -9.01
N LEU A 718 0.25 6.92 -8.35
CA LEU A 718 0.76 6.25 -7.16
C LEU A 718 0.55 4.75 -7.39
N GLN A 719 1.50 4.13 -8.09
CA GLN A 719 1.75 2.69 -7.93
C GLN A 719 2.20 2.50 -6.48
N LEU A 720 1.23 2.47 -5.57
CA LEU A 720 1.44 1.91 -4.25
C LEU A 720 1.51 0.41 -4.45
N ASP A 721 2.73 -0.10 -4.60
CA ASP A 721 3.03 -1.53 -4.59
C ASP A 721 2.81 -2.04 -3.16
N ILE A 722 1.53 -2.23 -2.82
CA ILE A 722 1.08 -2.72 -1.52
C ILE A 722 0.78 -4.19 -1.69
N ASP A 723 1.64 -5.01 -1.09
CA ASP A 723 1.44 -6.44 -0.95
C ASP A 723 0.35 -6.69 0.11
N CYS A 724 -0.90 -6.87 -0.35
CA CYS A 724 -2.04 -7.07 0.52
C CYS A 724 -1.92 -8.31 1.40
N ASP A 725 -1.30 -9.36 0.89
CA ASP A 725 -1.15 -10.64 1.58
C ASP A 725 -0.20 -10.48 2.76
N ARG A 726 0.91 -9.81 2.52
CA ARG A 726 1.87 -9.46 3.57
C ARG A 726 1.31 -8.48 4.61
N GLU A 727 0.59 -7.45 4.20
CA GLU A 727 0.00 -6.53 5.18
C GLU A 727 -1.11 -7.22 6.00
N THR A 728 -1.83 -8.19 5.41
CA THR A 728 -2.81 -9.01 6.12
C THR A 728 -2.15 -9.96 7.11
N GLU A 729 -1.06 -10.62 6.73
CA GLU A 729 -0.27 -11.49 7.62
C GLU A 729 0.31 -10.70 8.80
N ARG A 730 0.77 -9.47 8.56
CA ARG A 730 1.21 -8.57 9.64
C ARG A 730 0.08 -8.27 10.61
N ILE A 731 -1.10 -7.92 10.11
CA ILE A 731 -2.27 -7.69 10.98
C ILE A 731 -2.62 -8.97 11.76
N PHE A 732 -2.61 -10.13 11.11
CA PHE A 732 -2.83 -11.41 11.78
C PHE A 732 -1.81 -11.65 12.90
N SER A 733 -0.52 -11.51 12.62
CA SER A 733 0.58 -11.67 13.59
C SER A 733 0.43 -10.71 14.78
N LEU A 734 0.00 -9.48 14.50
CA LEU A 734 -0.25 -8.47 15.51
C LEU A 734 -1.45 -8.86 16.39
N LEU A 735 -2.56 -9.31 15.80
CA LEU A 735 -3.72 -9.76 16.56
C LEU A 735 -3.36 -10.99 17.43
N SER A 736 -2.70 -11.98 16.85
CA SER A 736 -2.29 -13.22 17.56
C SER A 736 -1.31 -12.94 18.71
N SER A 737 -0.40 -11.97 18.54
CA SER A 737 0.56 -11.60 19.60
C SER A 737 -0.09 -10.86 20.79
N ASN A 738 -1.34 -10.39 20.65
CA ASN A 738 -2.07 -9.64 21.68
C ASN A 738 -3.43 -10.28 22.01
N ASP A 739 -3.54 -11.60 21.88
CA ASP A 739 -4.77 -12.35 22.19
C ASP A 739 -5.30 -12.10 23.61
N THR A 740 -4.40 -11.87 24.58
CA THR A 740 -4.78 -11.53 25.95
C THR A 740 -5.53 -10.20 26.05
N LYS A 741 -5.09 -9.17 25.32
CA LYS A 741 -5.80 -7.87 25.29
C LYS A 741 -7.14 -7.95 24.54
N LEU A 742 -7.23 -8.81 23.53
CA LEU A 742 -8.50 -9.11 22.87
C LEU A 742 -9.48 -9.75 23.86
N GLN A 743 -9.00 -10.67 24.71
CA GLN A 743 -9.79 -11.26 25.79
C GLN A 743 -10.22 -10.21 26.82
N ASP A 744 -9.31 -9.35 27.28
CA ASP A 744 -9.63 -8.28 28.24
C ASP A 744 -10.74 -7.35 27.69
N MET A 745 -10.70 -7.03 26.40
CA MET A 745 -11.74 -6.22 25.75
C MET A 745 -13.06 -6.97 25.61
N GLU A 746 -13.02 -8.28 25.35
CA GLU A 746 -14.21 -9.15 25.28
C GLU A 746 -14.90 -9.24 26.65
N ASP A 747 -14.12 -9.44 27.71
CA ASP A 747 -14.59 -9.49 29.09
C ASP A 747 -15.17 -8.14 29.53
N ALA A 748 -14.53 -7.02 29.15
CA ALA A 748 -15.06 -5.68 29.37
C ALA A 748 -16.42 -5.48 28.66
N CYS A 749 -16.56 -5.93 27.40
CA CYS A 749 -17.82 -5.86 26.69
C CYS A 749 -18.92 -6.69 27.36
N ALA A 750 -18.58 -7.89 27.84
CA ALA A 750 -19.51 -8.77 28.55
C ALA A 750 -19.96 -8.16 29.88
N SER A 751 -19.02 -7.61 30.67
CA SER A 751 -19.31 -6.93 31.93
C SER A 751 -20.19 -5.70 31.74
N MET A 752 -19.88 -4.84 30.74
CA MET A 752 -20.69 -3.67 30.42
C MET A 752 -22.11 -4.01 29.94
N ALA A 753 -22.30 -5.19 29.35
CA ALA A 753 -23.62 -5.65 28.91
C ALA A 753 -24.49 -6.22 30.05
N VAL A 754 -23.89 -6.60 31.18
CA VAL A 754 -24.57 -7.30 32.29
C VAL A 754 -24.68 -6.44 33.56
N TYR A 755 -23.69 -5.59 33.86
CA TYR A 755 -23.63 -4.80 35.10
C TYR A 755 -23.90 -3.30 34.88
N GLN A 756 -24.90 -2.76 35.58
CA GLN A 756 -25.17 -1.32 35.72
C GLN A 756 -24.80 -0.81 37.13
N GLY A 757 -23.67 -1.28 37.69
CA GLY A 757 -23.19 -0.97 39.05
C GLY A 757 -22.33 0.31 39.16
N PRO A 758 -22.01 0.79 40.39
CA PRO A 758 -21.45 2.13 40.61
C PRO A 758 -19.98 2.29 40.16
N GLN A 759 -19.60 3.54 39.87
CA GLN A 759 -18.42 4.08 39.16
C GLN A 759 -17.00 3.52 39.46
N ARG A 760 -16.79 2.65 40.45
CA ARG A 760 -15.44 2.14 40.80
C ARG A 760 -14.84 1.17 39.77
N GLU A 761 -15.67 0.42 39.03
CA GLU A 761 -15.18 -0.49 37.99
C GLU A 761 -14.90 0.23 36.65
N GLN A 762 -15.41 1.46 36.45
CA GLN A 762 -15.16 2.24 35.23
C GLN A 762 -13.69 2.66 35.05
N GLU A 763 -12.88 2.70 36.11
CA GLU A 763 -11.47 3.03 36.02
C GLU A 763 -10.63 1.93 35.34
N GLU A 764 -10.96 0.64 35.52
CA GLU A 764 -10.25 -0.47 34.83
C GLU A 764 -10.62 -0.56 33.34
N TYR A 765 -11.86 -0.22 32.98
CA TYR A 765 -12.38 -0.24 31.60
C TYR A 765 -12.04 1.03 30.78
N SER A 766 -11.48 2.06 31.42
CA SER A 766 -11.03 3.31 30.76
C SER A 766 -9.94 3.09 29.69
N LYS A 767 -9.34 1.89 29.64
CA LYS A 767 -8.31 1.49 28.69
C LYS A 767 -8.84 1.36 27.26
N PHE A 768 -10.13 1.07 27.07
CA PHE A 768 -10.73 0.82 25.76
C PHE A 768 -11.81 1.84 25.40
N THR A 769 -11.94 2.16 24.11
CA THR A 769 -13.01 3.02 23.60
C THR A 769 -14.14 2.16 23.04
N ILE A 770 -15.16 1.90 23.87
CA ILE A 770 -16.31 1.05 23.55
C ILE A 770 -17.59 1.90 23.61
N GLN A 771 -18.22 2.19 22.45
CA GLN A 771 -19.52 2.87 22.40
C GLN A 771 -20.70 1.89 22.52
N GLU A 772 -20.65 0.75 21.82
CA GLU A 772 -21.71 -0.27 21.81
C GLU A 772 -21.12 -1.65 22.16
N PRO A 773 -21.22 -2.08 23.44
CA PRO A 773 -20.59 -3.32 23.91
C PRO A 773 -21.02 -4.58 23.13
N LYS A 774 -22.30 -4.66 22.72
CA LYS A 774 -22.83 -5.82 21.98
C LYS A 774 -22.22 -5.97 20.60
N GLU A 775 -22.05 -4.88 19.87
CA GLU A 775 -21.51 -4.90 18.51
C GLU A 775 -20.00 -5.08 18.51
N THR A 776 -19.30 -4.46 19.47
CA THR A 776 -17.87 -4.71 19.70
C THR A 776 -17.62 -6.18 20.03
N PHE A 777 -18.42 -6.79 20.91
CA PHE A 777 -18.33 -8.20 21.26
C PHE A 777 -18.55 -9.13 20.06
N GLN A 778 -19.54 -8.83 19.20
CA GLN A 778 -19.75 -9.59 17.96
C GLN A 778 -18.55 -9.51 17.01
N THR A 779 -17.94 -8.32 16.89
CA THR A 779 -16.76 -8.12 16.05
C THR A 779 -15.55 -8.89 16.60
N LEU A 780 -15.33 -8.85 17.93
CA LEU A 780 -14.27 -9.62 18.60
C LEU A 780 -14.42 -11.13 18.35
N LYS A 781 -15.64 -11.67 18.44
CA LYS A 781 -15.91 -13.07 18.12
C LYS A 781 -15.62 -13.42 16.66
N GLN A 782 -16.00 -12.55 15.74
CA GLN A 782 -15.69 -12.77 14.32
C GLN A 782 -14.18 -12.70 14.06
N LEU A 783 -13.46 -11.78 14.71
CA LEU A 783 -12.01 -11.71 14.64
C LEU A 783 -11.35 -12.99 15.13
N ARG A 784 -11.76 -13.50 16.31
CA ARG A 784 -11.26 -14.77 16.86
C ARG A 784 -11.51 -15.94 15.90
N ASN A 785 -12.72 -16.08 15.37
CA ASN A 785 -13.04 -17.15 14.42
C ASN A 785 -12.16 -17.10 13.16
N VAL A 786 -11.91 -15.90 12.61
CA VAL A 786 -11.01 -15.74 11.46
C VAL A 786 -9.59 -16.10 11.86
N MET A 787 -9.12 -15.66 13.04
CA MET A 787 -7.78 -15.97 13.51
C MET A 787 -7.56 -17.47 13.73
N GLU A 788 -8.55 -18.16 14.32
CA GLU A 788 -8.50 -19.61 14.53
C GLU A 788 -8.44 -20.38 13.22
N GLU A 789 -9.22 -19.97 12.21
CA GLU A 789 -9.19 -20.60 10.89
C GLU A 789 -7.84 -20.38 10.21
N LEU A 790 -7.27 -19.19 10.31
CA LEU A 790 -5.92 -18.89 9.78
C LEU A 790 -4.83 -19.67 10.52
N GLN A 791 -4.93 -19.77 11.84
CA GLN A 791 -4.00 -20.55 12.66
C GLN A 791 -4.12 -22.06 12.36
N ARG A 792 -5.33 -22.56 12.10
CA ARG A 792 -5.56 -23.96 11.69
C ARG A 792 -4.91 -24.25 10.34
N GLN A 793 -5.05 -23.35 9.37
CA GLN A 793 -4.37 -23.45 8.08
C GLN A 793 -2.84 -23.38 8.23
N HIS A 794 -2.33 -22.56 9.16
CA HIS A 794 -0.92 -22.48 9.50
C HIS A 794 -0.39 -23.77 10.16
N ASN A 795 -1.12 -24.33 11.13
CA ASN A 795 -0.73 -25.55 11.85
C ASN A 795 -0.74 -26.79 10.94
N ILE A 796 -1.72 -26.91 10.04
CA ILE A 796 -1.76 -28.00 9.05
C ILE A 796 -0.55 -27.95 8.10
N ARG A 797 0.01 -26.76 7.85
CA ARG A 797 1.27 -26.56 7.11
C ARG A 797 2.52 -26.78 7.97
N ASN A 798 2.45 -26.54 9.28
CA ASN A 798 3.56 -26.64 10.22
C ASN A 798 3.70 -27.99 10.93
N ASP A 799 2.74 -28.92 10.86
CA ASP A 799 2.88 -30.27 11.45
C ASP A 799 4.04 -31.11 10.85
N THR A 800 4.80 -30.55 9.90
CA THR A 800 6.10 -31.07 9.44
C THR A 800 7.33 -30.47 10.17
N THR A 801 7.17 -29.60 11.17
CA THR A 801 8.31 -29.08 11.96
C THR A 801 8.74 -30.10 13.02
N ALA A 802 9.74 -30.93 12.68
CA ALA A 802 10.39 -31.78 13.67
C ALA A 802 11.12 -30.92 14.73
N GLN A 803 10.84 -31.16 16.02
CA GLN A 803 11.66 -30.64 17.12
C GLN A 803 13.06 -31.29 17.07
N TYR A 804 14.09 -30.43 17.10
CA TYR A 804 15.50 -30.83 17.16
C TYR A 804 15.77 -31.58 18.48
N GLY A 805 16.20 -32.85 18.39
CA GLY A 805 16.41 -33.75 19.55
C GLY A 805 15.24 -34.68 19.88
N SER A 806 14.21 -34.77 19.02
CA SER A 806 13.13 -35.76 19.16
C SER A 806 13.57 -37.16 18.69
N LEU A 807 12.81 -38.19 19.09
CA LEU A 807 13.02 -39.59 18.67
C LEU A 807 13.10 -39.76 17.13
N ASN A 808 12.48 -38.85 16.38
CA ASN A 808 12.46 -38.87 14.91
C ASN A 808 13.64 -38.09 14.27
N ASN A 809 14.46 -37.35 15.05
CA ASN A 809 15.66 -36.65 14.59
C ASN A 809 16.70 -36.48 15.72
N PRO A 810 17.49 -37.53 16.04
CA PRO A 810 18.49 -37.48 17.10
C PRO A 810 19.75 -36.71 16.67
N ILE A 811 20.35 -36.01 17.64
CA ILE A 811 21.60 -35.26 17.45
C ILE A 811 22.76 -36.26 17.40
N VAL A 812 23.29 -36.54 16.22
CA VAL A 812 24.51 -37.35 16.07
C VAL A 812 25.73 -36.44 16.26
N GLY A 813 26.18 -36.34 17.50
CA GLY A 813 27.54 -35.91 17.81
C GLY A 813 28.51 -37.04 17.47
N LYS A 814 29.58 -36.72 16.73
CA LYS A 814 30.73 -37.62 16.55
C LYS A 814 31.22 -38.09 17.92
N THR A 815 31.06 -39.39 18.22
CA THR A 815 31.90 -40.05 19.21
C THR A 815 33.20 -40.46 18.51
N SER A 816 34.29 -39.90 19.03
CA SER A 816 35.70 -40.31 19.01
C SER A 816 36.20 -41.18 17.87
#